data_AF-A0A1A7YBS9-F1
#
_entry.id   AF-A0A1A7YBS9-F1
#
_cell.length_a   1.000
_cell.length_b   1.000
_cell.length_c   1.000
_cell.angle_alpha   90.00
_cell.angle_beta   90.00
_cell.angle_gamma   90.00
#
_symmetry.space_group_name_H-M   'P 1'
#
loop_
_entity.id
_entity.type
_entity.pdbx_description
1 polymer ?
#
loop_
_entity_poly.entity_id
_entity_poly.type
_entity_poly.pdbx_seq_one_letter_code
_entity_poly.pdbx_strand_id
1 'polypeptide(L)'
;VFYQHSRTQRNISRVSREELEDQFLRLHEETLQLKQQIHNKDDKIKKLGTKLMRLVKDRGRMEQLAVGGAQAPPRLRDVEMEQMVEEHQEKVRVLQADKEGLKQSLLVAQQQLLNSSNQRHAAPRVNSGLRRLRDTSSPSPQHPRSLRSLNEGVRPPTGLLPRYGHSLLEEARVEIRSLENLVESQRSCMEELEGTLVQLREELRRKDEEYEERLLQARQQHSSSLRLQVNSNTSMIRLQKQLADSSNSVMELEGRYVQLQEAQRTLKISRDAAMVKLDELSTQLKDERLKNLQLNKQLQMENINKVQMEQLEEQITELEQERDLLKDNNKKLLNSVFDVSQQQKWQIQEQQLKVQITQLEMAQKADLKDKNKILDQLKAERDKNQQLVKQKMELHMQFLEQKQQVEELKNHLKIYSQENDYSVAELTEALLLIKKRQKSGDLGFLLEVDKEASSSTETKLRAAHAETIQELEKTRNLLNIESHISRDYKVELEATLQKMNSNRVEYEKQLDHQAQLLDSRAAKISKLEAHLKDFAYGHKTHIFRPDLISGDEMNELDETLDLEHRESLLELQIVGASLSPHTLQVLGDVEPSTFCTYSFYLFGLHSTPVVTGHTPRYGFTSKYVMRLDEYLLDYLSRCAVLVELHQALGLNWRTLGMCRLPLHLLHQQDGKVQGSIPLVGTHEELQ
;
A
#
# COMPACT_ATOMS: atom_id res chain seq x y z
N VAL A 1 40.99 -4.92 -12.49
CA VAL A 1 41.40 -4.61 -11.10
C VAL A 1 42.08 -5.80 -10.40
N PHE A 2 41.38 -6.91 -10.10
CA PHE A 2 41.93 -8.04 -9.31
C PHE A 2 43.32 -8.58 -9.71
N TYR A 3 43.68 -8.59 -10.99
CA TYR A 3 45.00 -9.08 -11.47
C TYR A 3 46.20 -8.17 -11.16
N GLN A 4 46.00 -6.94 -10.66
CA GLN A 4 47.11 -6.05 -10.26
C GLN A 4 47.48 -6.24 -8.78
N HIS A 5 46.49 -6.32 -7.87
CA HIS A 5 46.75 -6.53 -6.42
C HIS A 5 47.42 -7.88 -6.12
N SER A 6 47.13 -8.93 -6.89
CA SER A 6 47.77 -10.24 -6.74
C SER A 6 49.22 -10.30 -7.24
N ARG A 7 49.68 -9.31 -8.01
CA ARG A 7 51.11 -9.13 -8.36
C ARG A 7 51.86 -8.34 -7.29
N THR A 8 51.29 -7.29 -6.71
CA THR A 8 51.96 -6.53 -5.64
C THR A 8 52.14 -7.38 -4.38
N GLN A 9 51.12 -8.15 -3.96
CA GLN A 9 51.22 -9.04 -2.80
C GLN A 9 52.38 -10.06 -2.89
N ARG A 10 52.71 -10.56 -4.09
CA ARG A 10 53.83 -11.50 -4.29
C ARG A 10 55.22 -10.87 -4.24
N ASN A 11 55.32 -9.54 -4.29
CA ASN A 11 56.59 -8.82 -4.15
C ASN A 11 56.87 -8.43 -2.70
N ILE A 12 55.84 -8.19 -1.88
CA ILE A 12 55.97 -7.77 -0.47
C ILE A 12 56.83 -8.75 0.34
N SER A 13 56.73 -10.06 0.10
CA SER A 13 57.54 -11.08 0.79
C SER A 13 59.01 -11.19 0.34
N ARG A 14 59.48 -10.28 -0.52
CA ARG A 14 60.88 -10.18 -0.98
C ARG A 14 61.53 -8.82 -0.71
N VAL A 15 60.76 -7.84 -0.23
CA VAL A 15 61.22 -6.49 0.08
C VAL A 15 61.59 -6.45 1.57
N SER A 16 62.67 -5.75 1.93
CA SER A 16 63.07 -5.63 3.33
C SER A 16 62.07 -4.81 4.14
N ARG A 17 62.12 -4.93 5.48
CA ARG A 17 61.21 -4.19 6.37
C ARG A 17 61.33 -2.67 6.18
N GLU A 18 62.56 -2.17 6.08
CA GLU A 18 62.85 -0.74 5.91
C GLU A 18 62.31 -0.23 4.57
N GLU A 19 62.51 -0.98 3.47
CA GLU A 19 61.95 -0.64 2.15
C GLU A 19 60.41 -0.70 2.11
N LEU A 20 59.78 -1.57 2.92
CA LEU A 20 58.32 -1.61 3.08
C LEU A 20 57.79 -0.44 3.90
N GLU A 21 58.50 -0.02 4.96
CA GLU A 21 58.18 1.17 5.75
C GLU A 21 58.33 2.44 4.88
N ASP A 22 59.40 2.55 4.09
CA ASP A 22 59.59 3.62 3.10
C ASP A 22 58.55 3.62 1.96
N GLN A 23 58.09 2.44 1.51
CA GLN A 23 56.99 2.34 0.54
C GLN A 23 55.66 2.74 1.16
N PHE A 24 55.39 2.36 2.41
CA PHE A 24 54.21 2.79 3.15
C PHE A 24 54.19 4.30 3.38
N LEU A 25 55.31 4.90 3.78
CA LEU A 25 55.45 6.35 3.95
C LEU A 25 55.20 7.10 2.64
N ARG A 26 55.82 6.69 1.53
CA ARG A 26 55.58 7.30 0.21
C ARG A 26 54.12 7.14 -0.26
N LEU A 27 53.52 5.96 -0.10
CA LEU A 27 52.09 5.75 -0.40
C LEU A 27 51.17 6.57 0.52
N HIS A 28 51.58 6.83 1.76
CA HIS A 28 50.84 7.70 2.68
C HIS A 28 50.94 9.17 2.26
N GLU A 29 52.11 9.65 1.85
CA GLU A 29 52.32 10.98 1.28
C GLU A 29 51.56 11.17 -0.03
N GLU A 30 51.62 10.21 -0.96
CA GLU A 30 50.82 10.20 -2.19
C GLU A 30 49.32 10.23 -1.88
N THR A 31 48.86 9.44 -0.90
CA THR A 31 47.45 9.44 -0.45
C THR A 31 47.06 10.79 0.15
N LEU A 32 47.96 11.45 0.89
CA LEU A 32 47.73 12.77 1.46
C LEU A 32 47.67 13.86 0.37
N GLN A 33 48.57 13.82 -0.60
CA GLN A 33 48.57 14.70 -1.77
C GLN A 33 47.30 14.50 -2.61
N LEU A 34 46.87 13.26 -2.84
CA LEU A 34 45.61 12.96 -3.54
C LEU A 34 44.39 13.48 -2.77
N LYS A 35 44.34 13.33 -1.44
CA LYS A 35 43.29 13.94 -0.60
C LYS A 35 43.27 15.47 -0.71
N GLN A 36 44.43 16.12 -0.71
CA GLN A 36 44.55 17.56 -0.93
C GLN A 36 44.08 17.96 -2.34
N GLN A 37 44.43 17.20 -3.39
CA GLN A 37 43.95 17.45 -4.75
C GLN A 37 42.44 17.26 -4.90
N ILE A 38 41.85 16.30 -4.18
CA ILE A 38 40.39 16.10 -4.12
C ILE A 38 39.73 17.30 -3.44
N HIS A 39 40.18 17.70 -2.25
CA HIS A 39 39.60 18.87 -1.56
C HIS A 39 39.70 20.16 -2.41
N ASN A 40 40.84 20.38 -3.07
CA ASN A 40 41.05 21.48 -4.01
C ASN A 40 40.16 21.42 -5.27
N LYS A 41 39.65 20.23 -5.65
CA LYS A 41 38.65 20.06 -6.72
C LYS A 41 37.25 20.26 -6.18
N ASP A 42 36.92 19.71 -5.02
CA ASP A 42 35.63 19.88 -4.35
C ASP A 42 35.35 21.35 -4.03
N ASP A 43 36.34 22.12 -3.57
CA ASP A 43 36.18 23.56 -3.32
C ASP A 43 36.02 24.37 -4.61
N LYS A 44 36.63 23.94 -5.72
CA LYS A 44 36.34 24.50 -7.06
C LYS A 44 34.92 24.14 -7.49
N ILE A 45 34.44 22.93 -7.24
CA ILE A 45 33.06 22.50 -7.53
C ILE A 45 32.06 23.30 -6.67
N LYS A 46 32.31 23.51 -5.37
CA LYS A 46 31.50 24.38 -4.49
C LYS A 46 31.48 25.83 -4.99
N LYS A 47 32.62 26.38 -5.40
CA LYS A 47 32.73 27.76 -5.95
C LYS A 47 32.06 27.89 -7.32
N LEU A 48 32.09 26.86 -8.17
CA LEU A 48 31.35 26.85 -9.44
C LEU A 48 29.84 26.66 -9.22
N GLY A 49 29.42 25.75 -8.34
CA GLY A 49 28.01 25.52 -8.00
C GLY A 49 27.36 26.74 -7.37
N THR A 50 28.05 27.46 -6.48
CA THR A 50 27.54 28.73 -5.91
C THR A 50 27.52 29.88 -6.91
N LYS A 51 28.36 29.88 -7.96
CA LYS A 51 28.21 30.79 -9.11
C LYS A 51 27.04 30.39 -10.01
N LEU A 52 26.88 29.09 -10.30
CA LEU A 52 25.79 28.57 -11.13
C LEU A 52 24.41 28.83 -10.49
N MET A 53 24.26 28.57 -9.20
CA MET A 53 23.03 28.85 -8.44
C MET A 53 22.67 30.34 -8.41
N ARG A 54 23.66 31.23 -8.41
CA ARG A 54 23.42 32.68 -8.55
C ARG A 54 22.96 33.02 -9.96
N LEU A 55 23.67 32.58 -10.99
CA LEU A 55 23.30 32.78 -12.40
C LEU A 55 21.90 32.24 -12.73
N VAL A 56 21.51 31.07 -12.21
CA VAL A 56 20.16 30.50 -12.37
C VAL A 56 19.11 31.35 -11.66
N LYS A 57 19.39 31.82 -10.43
CA LYS A 57 18.49 32.69 -9.67
C LYS A 57 18.28 34.05 -10.36
N ASP A 58 19.32 34.64 -10.91
CA ASP A 58 19.26 35.93 -11.57
C ASP A 58 18.68 35.82 -13.00
N ARG A 59 18.91 34.70 -13.71
CA ARG A 59 18.16 34.34 -14.92
C ARG A 59 16.67 34.19 -14.62
N GLY A 60 16.28 33.44 -13.59
CA GLY A 60 14.88 33.25 -13.22
C GLY A 60 14.17 34.57 -12.83
N ARG A 61 14.90 35.50 -12.20
CA ARG A 61 14.43 36.88 -11.95
C ARG A 61 14.24 37.67 -13.25
N MET A 62 15.16 37.54 -14.20
CA MET A 62 15.07 38.20 -15.50
C MET A 62 13.94 37.63 -16.37
N GLU A 63 13.69 36.33 -16.30
CA GLU A 63 12.53 35.66 -16.93
C GLU A 63 11.21 36.10 -16.27
N GLN A 64 11.17 36.26 -14.94
CA GLN A 64 10.00 36.83 -14.23
C GLN A 64 9.72 38.28 -14.65
N LEU A 65 10.75 39.11 -14.84
CA LEU A 65 10.60 40.48 -15.36
C LEU A 65 10.11 40.50 -16.82
N ALA A 66 10.52 39.54 -17.65
CA ALA A 66 10.09 39.43 -19.04
C ALA A 66 8.61 39.01 -19.20
N VAL A 67 8.01 38.38 -18.17
CA VAL A 67 6.60 37.92 -18.18
C VAL A 67 5.62 38.99 -17.65
N GLY A 68 6.10 40.20 -17.34
CA GLY A 68 5.24 41.38 -17.14
C GLY A 68 4.63 41.56 -15.74
N GLY A 69 5.17 40.90 -14.71
CA GLY A 69 4.67 40.95 -13.33
C GLY A 69 5.25 42.08 -12.46
N ALA A 70 4.73 43.30 -12.60
CA ALA A 70 4.75 44.42 -11.63
C ALA A 70 6.08 44.91 -10.98
N GLN A 71 6.30 46.24 -11.10
CA GLN A 71 7.18 47.13 -10.30
C GLN A 71 8.69 46.83 -10.18
N ALA A 72 9.49 47.76 -10.71
CA ALA A 72 10.86 48.03 -10.24
C ALA A 72 10.84 49.08 -9.11
N PRO A 73 11.60 48.88 -8.02
CA PRO A 73 12.57 49.89 -7.60
C PRO A 73 13.83 49.27 -6.93
N PRO A 74 14.75 50.07 -6.39
CA PRO A 74 15.70 50.90 -7.11
C PRO A 74 17.14 50.37 -6.99
N ARG A 75 18.04 50.92 -7.82
CA ARG A 75 19.45 50.51 -8.00
C ARG A 75 19.61 49.15 -8.67
N LEU A 76 20.15 49.19 -9.89
CA LEU A 76 21.13 48.20 -10.32
C LEU A 76 22.16 48.08 -9.19
N ARG A 77 22.23 46.91 -8.56
CA ARG A 77 23.43 46.54 -7.81
C ARG A 77 24.46 46.18 -8.87
N ASP A 78 25.56 46.92 -8.93
CA ASP A 78 26.67 46.57 -9.80
C ASP A 78 27.21 45.23 -9.32
N VAL A 79 26.81 44.14 -10.00
CA VAL A 79 27.12 42.76 -9.61
C VAL A 79 28.64 42.53 -9.60
N GLU A 80 29.38 43.30 -10.39
CA GLU A 80 30.84 43.39 -10.39
C GLU A 80 31.38 44.04 -9.11
N MET A 81 30.73 45.09 -8.60
CA MET A 81 31.10 45.74 -7.33
C MET A 81 30.79 44.83 -6.14
N GLU A 82 29.66 44.12 -6.14
CA GLU A 82 29.36 43.13 -5.10
C GLU A 82 30.31 41.92 -5.15
N GLN A 83 30.72 41.46 -6.34
CA GLN A 83 31.77 40.45 -6.49
C GLN A 83 33.15 40.93 -6.00
N MET A 84 33.54 42.17 -6.34
CA MET A 84 34.79 42.76 -5.83
C MET A 84 34.76 42.89 -4.30
N VAL A 85 33.62 43.25 -3.71
CA VAL A 85 33.44 43.30 -2.25
C VAL A 85 33.51 41.90 -1.63
N GLU A 86 32.85 40.88 -2.20
CA GLU A 86 32.98 39.48 -1.75
C GLU A 86 34.44 39.00 -1.83
N GLU A 87 35.15 39.29 -2.92
CA GLU A 87 36.55 38.92 -3.09
C GLU A 87 37.47 39.64 -2.10
N HIS A 88 37.26 40.93 -1.85
CA HIS A 88 38.02 41.67 -0.84
C HIS A 88 37.72 41.16 0.58
N GLN A 89 36.47 40.79 0.88
CA GLN A 89 36.11 40.16 2.16
C GLN A 89 36.71 38.76 2.33
N GLU A 90 36.81 37.95 1.25
CA GLU A 90 37.51 36.66 1.31
C GLU A 90 39.04 36.85 1.48
N LYS A 91 39.65 37.79 0.75
CA LYS A 91 41.06 38.15 0.91
C LYS A 91 41.37 38.65 2.34
N VAL A 92 40.47 39.44 2.93
CA VAL A 92 40.58 39.88 4.34
C VAL A 92 40.45 38.70 5.32
N ARG A 93 39.50 37.78 5.11
CA ARG A 93 39.37 36.57 5.96
C ARG A 93 40.61 35.67 5.90
N VAL A 94 41.19 35.47 4.72
CA VAL A 94 42.45 34.70 4.56
C VAL A 94 43.60 35.41 5.28
N LEU A 95 43.80 36.71 5.06
CA LEU A 95 44.84 37.48 5.74
C LEU A 95 44.66 37.58 7.26
N GLN A 96 43.42 37.46 7.77
CA GLN A 96 43.15 37.33 9.21
C GLN A 96 43.59 35.96 9.74
N ALA A 97 43.25 34.87 9.04
CA ALA A 97 43.68 33.52 9.39
C ALA A 97 45.23 33.38 9.35
N ASP A 98 45.88 33.90 8.31
CA ASP A 98 47.35 33.92 8.19
C ASP A 98 47.99 34.72 9.34
N LYS A 99 47.42 35.88 9.69
CA LYS A 99 47.85 36.71 10.82
C LYS A 99 47.67 35.99 12.17
N GLU A 100 46.65 35.15 12.30
CA GLU A 100 46.43 34.34 13.50
C GLU A 100 47.37 33.13 13.58
N GLY A 101 47.62 32.44 12.46
CA GLY A 101 48.66 31.40 12.35
C GLY A 101 50.07 31.93 12.63
N LEU A 102 50.39 33.14 12.15
CA LEU A 102 51.65 33.83 12.45
C LEU A 102 51.73 34.28 13.92
N LYS A 103 50.64 34.74 14.54
CA LYS A 103 50.58 35.00 15.99
C LYS A 103 50.82 33.73 16.81
N GLN A 104 50.17 32.62 16.45
CA GLN A 104 50.34 31.33 17.12
C GLN A 104 51.79 30.83 16.98
N SER A 105 52.36 30.91 15.77
CA SER A 105 53.76 30.59 15.50
C SER A 105 54.73 31.47 16.32
N LEU A 106 54.46 32.77 16.42
CA LEU A 106 55.23 33.70 17.26
C LEU A 106 55.15 33.31 18.75
N LEU A 107 53.96 32.93 19.24
CA LEU A 107 53.74 32.54 20.63
C LEU A 107 54.48 31.23 20.95
N VAL A 108 54.46 30.25 20.03
CA VAL A 108 55.26 29.02 20.14
C VAL A 108 56.77 29.34 20.11
N ALA A 109 57.23 30.22 19.23
CA ALA A 109 58.64 30.64 19.18
C ALA A 109 59.08 31.39 20.46
N GLN A 110 58.21 32.24 21.03
CA GLN A 110 58.43 32.89 22.33
C GLN A 110 58.50 31.86 23.46
N GLN A 111 57.64 30.83 23.44
CA GLN A 111 57.65 29.75 24.43
C GLN A 111 58.91 28.87 24.29
N GLN A 112 59.39 28.61 23.07
CA GLN A 112 60.67 27.95 22.82
C GLN A 112 61.86 28.78 23.32
N LEU A 113 61.85 30.12 23.12
CA LEU A 113 62.85 31.01 23.67
C LEU A 113 62.85 31.01 25.22
N LEU A 114 61.68 31.09 25.85
CA LEU A 114 61.50 30.97 27.31
C LEU A 114 61.95 29.62 27.88
N ASN A 115 61.86 28.54 27.11
CA ASN A 115 62.39 27.23 27.51
C ASN A 115 63.91 27.16 27.30
N SER A 116 64.44 27.79 26.24
CA SER A 116 65.89 27.83 25.95
C SER A 116 66.72 28.65 26.96
N SER A 117 66.14 29.67 27.58
CA SER A 117 66.82 30.50 28.59
C SER A 117 67.05 29.80 29.94
N ASN A 118 66.43 28.63 30.15
CA ASN A 118 66.44 27.90 31.42
C ASN A 118 67.51 26.80 31.52
N GLN A 119 68.69 26.98 30.91
CA GLN A 119 69.88 26.21 31.32
C GLN A 119 71.24 26.90 31.07
N ARG A 120 71.67 27.68 32.09
CA ARG A 120 73.06 28.05 32.44
C ARG A 120 73.87 28.86 31.40
N HIS A 121 74.35 30.04 31.80
CA HIS A 121 75.79 30.31 31.98
C HIS A 121 76.05 31.64 32.74
N ALA A 122 77.32 31.97 32.98
CA ALA A 122 77.79 32.93 33.98
C ALA A 122 77.34 34.39 33.77
N ALA A 123 77.21 35.13 34.89
CA ALA A 123 77.04 36.58 34.87
C ALA A 123 78.35 37.30 34.46
N PRO A 124 78.32 38.24 33.51
CA PRO A 124 79.50 39.00 33.14
C PRO A 124 79.80 40.12 34.15
N ARG A 125 81.05 40.19 34.60
CA ARG A 125 81.63 41.45 35.13
C ARG A 125 81.78 42.44 33.98
N VAL A 126 81.51 43.73 34.22
CA VAL A 126 82.48 44.84 34.03
C VAL A 126 81.87 46.20 34.42
N ASN A 127 82.66 46.97 35.18
CA ASN A 127 82.65 48.43 35.40
C ASN A 127 81.36 49.25 35.19
N SER A 128 80.82 49.73 36.31
CA SER A 128 81.00 51.15 36.68
C SER A 128 81.34 51.23 38.17
N GLY A 129 81.86 52.36 38.66
CA GLY A 129 82.28 52.45 40.06
C GLY A 129 82.33 53.86 40.60
N LEU A 130 82.26 53.99 41.93
CA LEU A 130 82.51 55.24 42.64
C LEU A 130 83.07 54.96 44.04
N ARG A 131 84.18 55.61 44.40
CA ARG A 131 84.77 55.56 45.76
C ARG A 131 84.28 56.74 46.60
N ARG A 132 83.76 56.47 47.80
CA ARG A 132 83.90 57.25 49.04
C ARG A 132 83.86 56.23 50.20
N LEU A 133 84.80 56.12 51.14
CA LEU A 133 85.91 56.99 51.56
C LEU A 133 85.45 58.27 52.29
N ARG A 134 85.10 58.14 53.58
CA ARG A 134 85.96 58.62 54.70
C ARG A 134 85.51 58.17 56.11
N ASP A 135 86.50 57.67 56.84
CA ASP A 135 86.99 58.07 58.18
C ASP A 135 85.98 58.41 59.31
N THR A 136 86.04 57.64 60.42
CA THR A 136 86.25 58.04 61.85
C THR A 136 85.73 56.93 62.79
N SER A 137 86.29 56.62 63.96
CA SER A 137 87.65 56.89 64.53
C SER A 137 87.92 55.95 65.74
N SER A 138 89.19 55.71 66.08
CA SER A 138 89.65 55.04 67.33
C SER A 138 89.25 55.83 68.61
N PRO A 139 89.33 55.32 69.87
CA PRO A 139 90.37 54.48 70.50
C PRO A 139 89.89 53.07 70.95
N SER A 140 90.70 52.08 71.36
CA SER A 140 91.88 52.00 72.29
C SER A 140 91.48 51.87 73.79
N PRO A 141 92.33 51.37 74.73
CA PRO A 141 91.99 50.16 75.50
C PRO A 141 92.19 50.29 77.03
N GLN A 142 91.97 49.20 77.82
CA GLN A 142 92.90 48.78 78.90
C GLN A 142 92.63 47.42 79.61
N HIS A 143 93.72 46.87 80.13
CA HIS A 143 93.95 45.71 81.04
C HIS A 143 93.49 46.00 82.51
N PRO A 144 93.76 45.15 83.55
CA PRO A 144 94.34 43.78 83.61
C PRO A 144 93.30 42.80 84.28
N ARG A 145 93.49 41.91 85.29
CA ARG A 145 94.62 41.36 86.09
C ARG A 145 94.27 40.01 86.76
N SER A 146 95.01 38.93 86.48
CA SER A 146 95.12 37.70 87.31
C SER A 146 96.08 36.67 86.67
N LEU A 147 96.82 35.82 87.39
CA LEU A 147 97.18 35.79 88.82
C LEU A 147 98.36 34.82 89.01
N ARG A 148 99.46 35.21 89.68
CA ARG A 148 100.13 34.39 90.70
C ARG A 148 101.27 35.11 91.43
N SER A 149 101.32 34.87 92.73
CA SER A 149 102.43 35.18 93.62
C SER A 149 103.49 34.07 93.55
N LEU A 150 104.76 34.42 93.72
CA LEU A 150 105.52 33.83 94.82
C LEU A 150 106.47 34.89 95.39
N ASN A 151 106.64 34.89 96.71
CA ASN A 151 107.43 35.87 97.44
C ASN A 151 108.48 35.10 98.24
N GLU A 152 109.78 35.30 97.97
CA GLU A 152 110.83 34.70 98.79
C GLU A 152 112.06 35.62 98.83
N GLY A 153 112.24 36.30 99.96
CA GLY A 153 113.33 37.26 100.20
C GLY A 153 113.85 37.08 101.62
N VAL A 154 114.97 36.37 101.77
CA VAL A 154 115.44 35.87 103.08
C VAL A 154 116.84 36.40 103.42
N ARG A 155 116.94 36.92 104.65
CA ARG A 155 118.11 37.24 105.51
C ARG A 155 118.79 38.64 105.42
N PRO A 156 119.25 39.17 106.59
CA PRO A 156 120.09 40.38 106.76
C PRO A 156 121.59 39.95 106.93
N PRO A 157 122.54 40.60 107.65
CA PRO A 157 122.51 41.50 108.85
C PRO A 157 122.71 43.00 108.48
N THR A 158 122.99 44.01 109.33
CA THR A 158 123.22 44.23 110.80
C THR A 158 122.81 45.71 111.10
N GLY A 159 122.53 46.23 112.30
CA GLY A 159 122.52 45.69 113.67
C GLY A 159 123.55 46.36 114.62
N LEU A 160 123.24 47.54 115.17
CA LEU A 160 123.88 48.13 116.36
C LEU A 160 122.93 49.12 117.07
N LEU A 161 122.97 49.19 118.41
CA LEU A 161 122.25 50.19 119.23
C LEU A 161 123.13 51.42 119.52
N PRO A 162 122.54 52.58 119.86
CA PRO A 162 122.62 53.02 121.27
C PRO A 162 121.32 52.89 122.08
N ARG A 163 121.43 52.97 123.42
CA ARG A 163 120.30 52.88 124.36
C ARG A 163 119.77 54.26 124.74
N TYR A 164 118.45 54.46 124.69
CA TYR A 164 117.60 54.79 125.84
C TYR A 164 116.13 54.90 125.39
N GLY A 165 115.22 54.25 126.11
CA GLY A 165 113.79 54.33 125.83
C GLY A 165 112.98 53.48 126.81
N HIS A 166 111.66 53.66 126.79
CA HIS A 166 110.62 52.61 126.92
C HIS A 166 109.21 53.21 127.05
N SER A 167 109.05 54.44 127.56
CA SER A 167 107.73 55.06 127.80
C SER A 167 106.95 55.38 126.50
N LEU A 168 107.58 56.08 125.55
CA LEU A 168 106.92 56.56 124.31
C LEU A 168 106.56 55.43 123.31
N LEU A 169 107.11 54.22 123.48
CA LEU A 169 106.88 53.13 122.53
C LEU A 169 105.55 52.40 122.76
N GLU A 170 104.97 52.47 123.96
CA GLU A 170 103.71 51.76 124.24
C GLU A 170 102.49 52.59 123.86
N GLU A 171 102.55 53.92 123.96
CA GLU A 171 101.52 54.83 123.43
C GLU A 171 101.37 54.65 121.92
N ALA A 172 102.48 54.68 121.17
CA ALA A 172 102.50 54.42 119.74
C ALA A 172 101.93 53.04 119.37
N ARG A 173 102.09 52.01 120.22
CA ARG A 173 101.49 50.68 120.00
C ARG A 173 99.99 50.64 120.25
N VAL A 174 99.45 51.51 121.09
CA VAL A 174 97.99 51.65 121.28
C VAL A 174 97.39 52.45 120.12
N GLU A 175 98.07 53.51 119.67
CA GLU A 175 97.68 54.32 118.51
C GLU A 175 97.73 53.51 117.21
N ILE A 176 98.77 52.70 116.97
CA ILE A 176 98.84 51.78 115.83
C ILE A 176 97.63 50.84 115.82
N ARG A 177 97.29 50.21 116.95
CA ARG A 177 96.12 49.32 117.04
C ARG A 177 94.79 50.04 116.83
N SER A 178 94.65 51.30 117.24
CA SER A 178 93.43 52.07 116.98
C SER A 178 93.30 52.48 115.50
N LEU A 179 94.42 52.78 114.84
CA LEU A 179 94.48 53.04 113.40
C LEU A 179 94.30 51.77 112.56
N GLU A 180 94.82 50.63 113.00
CA GLU A 180 94.58 49.31 112.38
C GLU A 180 93.09 48.95 112.41
N ASN A 181 92.45 49.05 113.58
CA ASN A 181 91.00 48.87 113.72
C ASN A 181 90.20 49.85 112.84
N LEU A 182 90.64 51.12 112.74
CA LEU A 182 90.00 52.11 111.87
C LEU A 182 90.14 51.72 110.38
N VAL A 183 91.33 51.29 109.94
CA VAL A 183 91.60 50.82 108.58
C VAL A 183 90.82 49.55 108.26
N GLU A 184 90.65 48.62 109.21
CA GLU A 184 89.80 47.45 109.04
C GLU A 184 88.32 47.82 108.93
N SER A 185 87.82 48.75 109.75
CA SER A 185 86.44 49.25 109.62
C SER A 185 86.20 50.00 108.29
N GLN A 186 87.21 50.73 107.80
CA GLN A 186 87.17 51.37 106.48
C GLN A 186 87.23 50.36 105.35
N ARG A 187 87.96 49.24 105.50
CA ARG A 187 87.97 48.13 104.52
C ARG A 187 86.64 47.42 104.47
N SER A 188 86.04 47.06 105.61
CA SER A 188 84.68 46.49 105.66
C SER A 188 83.68 47.41 104.95
N CYS A 189 83.70 48.71 105.28
CA CYS A 189 82.84 49.71 104.63
C CYS A 189 83.10 49.80 103.11
N MET A 190 84.35 49.74 102.64
CA MET A 190 84.65 49.69 101.22
C MET A 190 84.20 48.39 100.55
N GLU A 191 84.36 47.22 101.20
CA GLU A 191 83.93 45.92 100.69
C GLU A 191 82.39 45.83 100.62
N GLU A 192 81.68 46.43 101.59
CA GLU A 192 80.22 46.59 101.58
C GLU A 192 79.77 47.54 100.45
N LEU A 193 80.48 48.66 100.24
CA LEU A 193 80.22 49.59 99.13
C LEU A 193 80.54 48.98 97.75
N GLU A 194 81.62 48.22 97.61
CA GLU A 194 81.94 47.48 96.40
C GLU A 194 80.91 46.36 96.14
N GLY A 195 80.48 45.64 97.18
CA GLY A 195 79.42 44.64 97.11
C GLY A 195 78.08 45.23 96.63
N THR A 196 77.65 46.36 97.20
CA THR A 196 76.44 47.06 96.74
C THR A 196 76.59 47.66 95.33
N LEU A 197 77.77 48.15 94.94
CA LEU A 197 78.06 48.58 93.56
C LEU A 197 78.03 47.41 92.56
N VAL A 198 78.46 46.21 92.93
CA VAL A 198 78.32 45.00 92.09
C VAL A 198 76.85 44.59 91.99
N GLN A 199 76.11 44.57 93.10
CA GLN A 199 74.68 44.26 93.10
C GLN A 199 73.89 45.23 92.21
N LEU A 200 74.12 46.56 92.33
CA LEU A 200 73.48 47.57 91.48
C LEU A 200 73.84 47.43 90.00
N ARG A 201 75.06 46.98 89.66
CA ARG A 201 75.46 46.68 88.28
C ARG A 201 74.78 45.42 87.74
N GLU A 202 74.60 44.39 88.57
CA GLU A 202 73.82 43.22 88.20
C GLU A 202 72.33 43.54 88.04
N GLU A 203 71.75 44.35 88.93
CA GLU A 203 70.37 44.81 88.80
C GLU A 203 70.16 45.64 87.53
N LEU A 204 71.09 46.53 87.20
CA LEU A 204 71.07 47.27 85.94
C LEU A 204 71.15 46.32 84.73
N ARG A 205 72.08 45.35 84.73
CA ARG A 205 72.16 44.33 83.67
C ARG A 205 70.87 43.53 83.51
N ARG A 206 70.30 43.03 84.62
CA ARG A 206 69.03 42.29 84.59
C ARG A 206 67.88 43.16 84.08
N LYS A 207 67.88 44.47 84.40
CA LYS A 207 66.90 45.43 83.88
C LYS A 207 67.08 45.69 82.39
N ASP A 208 68.31 45.88 81.90
CA ASP A 208 68.60 46.02 80.48
C ASP A 208 68.18 44.76 79.70
N GLU A 209 68.52 43.58 80.21
CA GLU A 209 68.12 42.28 79.65
C GLU A 209 66.58 42.12 79.64
N GLU A 210 65.88 42.45 80.75
CA GLU A 210 64.41 42.51 80.78
C GLU A 210 63.83 43.52 79.75
N TYR A 211 64.49 44.65 79.51
CA TYR A 211 64.02 45.66 78.55
C TYR A 211 64.25 45.20 77.10
N GLU A 212 65.36 44.54 76.79
CA GLU A 212 65.59 43.91 75.50
C GLU A 212 64.58 42.79 75.23
N GLU A 213 64.29 41.93 76.21
CA GLU A 213 63.24 40.91 76.10
C GLU A 213 61.86 41.54 75.82
N ARG A 214 61.46 42.57 76.58
CA ARG A 214 60.19 43.30 76.35
C ARG A 214 60.14 43.92 74.95
N LEU A 215 61.25 44.48 74.46
CA LEU A 215 61.35 45.06 73.13
C LEU A 215 61.23 44.00 72.03
N LEU A 216 61.85 42.83 72.22
CA LEU A 216 61.74 41.69 71.31
C LEU A 216 60.32 41.11 71.29
N GLN A 217 59.69 40.94 72.46
CA GLN A 217 58.31 40.49 72.59
C GLN A 217 57.34 41.46 71.90
N ALA A 218 57.49 42.78 72.10
CA ALA A 218 56.65 43.79 71.44
C ALA A 218 56.84 43.77 69.90
N ARG A 219 58.09 43.64 69.41
CA ARG A 219 58.37 43.48 67.98
C ARG A 219 57.78 42.20 67.41
N GLN A 220 57.83 41.09 68.15
CA GLN A 220 57.25 39.81 67.75
C GLN A 220 55.73 39.88 67.69
N GLN A 221 55.07 40.46 68.70
CA GLN A 221 53.62 40.68 68.73
C GLN A 221 53.15 41.60 67.59
N HIS A 222 53.88 42.69 67.31
CA HIS A 222 53.59 43.57 66.19
C HIS A 222 53.75 42.83 64.84
N SER A 223 54.83 42.05 64.67
CA SER A 223 55.02 41.23 63.46
C SER A 223 53.94 40.16 63.32
N SER A 224 53.51 39.50 64.40
CA SER A 224 52.42 38.51 64.33
C SER A 224 51.08 39.16 64.02
N SER A 225 50.80 40.34 64.59
CA SER A 225 49.57 41.11 64.28
C SER A 225 49.53 41.52 62.80
N LEU A 226 50.63 42.06 62.25
CA LEU A 226 50.74 42.37 60.83
C LEU A 226 50.62 41.12 59.95
N ARG A 227 51.23 39.99 60.33
CA ARG A 227 51.07 38.71 59.61
C ARG A 227 49.62 38.22 59.64
N LEU A 228 48.92 38.34 60.76
CA LEU A 228 47.50 37.99 60.86
C LEU A 228 46.62 38.90 60.01
N GLN A 229 46.88 40.21 59.99
CA GLN A 229 46.18 41.16 59.14
C GLN A 229 46.43 40.91 57.64
N VAL A 230 47.68 40.62 57.25
CA VAL A 230 48.03 40.25 55.86
C VAL A 230 47.42 38.89 55.48
N ASN A 231 47.39 37.91 56.38
CA ASN A 231 46.74 36.62 56.15
C ASN A 231 45.21 36.78 55.99
N SER A 232 44.58 37.64 56.80
CA SER A 232 43.16 38.00 56.69
C SER A 232 42.86 38.73 55.37
N ASN A 233 43.65 39.74 55.02
CA ASN A 233 43.46 40.48 53.77
C ASN A 233 43.70 39.59 52.53
N THR A 234 44.70 38.70 52.57
CA THR A 234 44.93 37.76 51.46
C THR A 234 43.88 36.66 51.38
N SER A 235 43.27 36.23 52.49
CA SER A 235 42.09 35.33 52.43
C SER A 235 40.86 36.06 51.89
N MET A 236 40.62 37.31 52.30
CA MET A 236 39.56 38.15 51.76
C MET A 236 39.70 38.39 50.25
N ILE A 237 40.91 38.71 49.77
CA ILE A 237 41.19 38.88 48.32
C ILE A 237 40.99 37.57 47.55
N ARG A 238 41.36 36.41 48.12
CA ARG A 238 41.07 35.10 47.50
C ARG A 238 39.57 34.83 47.39
N LEU A 239 38.80 35.09 48.46
CA LEU A 239 37.36 34.92 48.47
C LEU A 239 36.64 35.90 47.52
N GLN A 240 37.06 37.16 47.49
CA GLN A 240 36.56 38.17 46.54
C GLN A 240 36.87 37.78 45.09
N LYS A 241 38.07 37.23 44.82
CA LYS A 241 38.39 36.71 43.49
C LYS A 241 37.51 35.51 43.14
N GLN A 242 37.37 34.53 44.04
CA GLN A 242 36.50 33.36 43.80
C GLN A 242 35.03 33.76 43.57
N LEU A 243 34.55 34.78 44.29
CA LEU A 243 33.21 35.35 44.08
C LEU A 243 33.08 36.04 42.71
N ALA A 244 34.09 36.79 42.28
CA ALA A 244 34.12 37.43 40.97
C ALA A 244 34.24 36.42 39.82
N ASP A 245 35.15 35.44 39.92
CA ASP A 245 35.31 34.34 38.96
C ASP A 245 34.00 33.54 38.84
N SER A 246 33.33 33.26 39.97
CA SER A 246 32.00 32.63 40.02
C SER A 246 30.92 33.50 39.35
N SER A 247 30.83 34.78 39.71
CA SER A 247 29.86 35.72 39.11
C SER A 247 30.02 35.87 37.60
N ASN A 248 31.26 35.89 37.11
CA ASN A 248 31.56 35.90 35.68
C ASN A 248 31.07 34.61 35.00
N SER A 249 31.31 33.44 35.63
CA SER A 249 30.83 32.16 35.10
C SER A 249 29.30 32.05 35.07
N VAL A 250 28.61 32.65 36.06
CA VAL A 250 27.14 32.75 36.08
C VAL A 250 26.66 33.63 34.92
N MET A 251 27.23 34.83 34.74
CA MET A 251 26.88 35.73 33.63
C MET A 251 27.13 35.08 32.25
N GLU A 252 28.20 34.30 32.09
CA GLU A 252 28.43 33.52 30.86
C GLU A 252 27.35 32.46 30.63
N LEU A 253 26.93 31.74 31.68
CA LEU A 253 25.88 30.72 31.58
C LEU A 253 24.50 31.33 31.34
N GLU A 254 24.18 32.47 31.97
CA GLU A 254 22.97 33.26 31.69
C GLU A 254 22.94 33.75 30.24
N GLY A 255 24.06 34.28 29.73
CA GLY A 255 24.20 34.68 28.32
C GLY A 255 23.97 33.53 27.34
N ARG A 256 24.55 32.35 27.61
CA ARG A 256 24.32 31.12 26.82
C ARG A 256 22.88 30.65 26.93
N TYR A 257 22.25 30.75 28.10
CA TYR A 257 20.84 30.37 28.30
C TYR A 257 19.89 31.29 27.52
N VAL A 258 20.12 32.60 27.49
CA VAL A 258 19.34 33.55 26.67
C VAL A 258 19.50 33.21 25.18
N GLN A 259 20.73 32.99 24.69
CA GLN A 259 20.98 32.59 23.30
C GLN A 259 20.27 31.27 22.92
N LEU A 260 20.31 30.26 23.80
CA LEU A 260 19.58 29.00 23.58
C LEU A 260 18.06 29.21 23.60
N GLN A 261 17.54 30.08 24.46
CA GLN A 261 16.12 30.42 24.53
C GLN A 261 15.65 31.17 23.27
N GLU A 262 16.47 32.07 22.73
CA GLU A 262 16.22 32.76 21.46
C GLU A 262 16.29 31.79 20.27
N ALA A 263 17.30 30.92 20.21
CA ALA A 263 17.39 29.86 19.21
C ALA A 263 16.18 28.90 19.27
N GLN A 264 15.68 28.59 20.47
CA GLN A 264 14.47 27.79 20.63
C GLN A 264 13.22 28.56 20.14
N ARG A 265 13.12 29.87 20.36
CA ARG A 265 12.02 30.71 19.84
C ARG A 265 12.03 30.76 18.31
N THR A 266 13.18 31.01 17.68
CA THR A 266 13.28 31.07 16.22
C THR A 266 13.06 29.71 15.57
N LEU A 267 13.52 28.62 16.19
CA LEU A 267 13.23 27.25 15.75
C LEU A 267 11.74 26.90 15.86
N LYS A 268 11.04 27.33 16.93
CA LYS A 268 9.59 27.17 17.04
C LYS A 268 8.87 27.91 15.92
N ILE A 269 9.17 29.20 15.72
CA ILE A 269 8.57 30.01 14.64
C ILE A 269 8.82 29.38 13.26
N SER A 270 10.02 28.85 12.98
CA SER A 270 10.31 28.20 11.70
C SER A 270 9.61 26.85 11.54
N ARG A 271 9.47 26.06 12.62
CA ARG A 271 8.70 24.82 12.63
C ARG A 271 7.22 25.08 12.39
N ASP A 272 6.64 26.06 13.07
CA ASP A 272 5.21 26.36 12.99
C ASP A 272 4.86 26.99 11.62
N ALA A 273 5.78 27.78 11.04
CA ALA A 273 5.69 28.22 9.63
C ALA A 273 5.85 27.07 8.60
N ALA A 274 6.55 25.99 8.96
CA ALA A 274 6.60 24.78 8.14
C ALA A 274 5.33 23.92 8.28
N MET A 275 4.71 23.88 9.46
CA MET A 275 3.40 23.25 9.68
C MET A 275 2.31 23.91 8.83
N VAL A 276 2.23 25.26 8.82
CA VAL A 276 1.26 25.98 7.97
C VAL A 276 1.42 25.60 6.49
N LYS A 277 2.66 25.48 5.99
CA LYS A 277 2.91 25.02 4.61
C LYS A 277 2.55 23.56 4.36
N LEU A 278 2.70 22.70 5.37
CA LEU A 278 2.24 21.31 5.30
C LEU A 278 0.72 21.25 5.21
N ASP A 279 0.00 22.09 5.98
CA ASP A 279 -1.46 22.20 5.93
C ASP A 279 -1.95 22.80 4.60
N GLU A 280 -1.27 23.83 4.05
CA GLU A 280 -1.52 24.38 2.71
C GLU A 280 -1.33 23.33 1.60
N LEU A 281 -0.28 22.52 1.66
CA LEU A 281 -0.05 21.43 0.70
C LEU A 281 -1.05 20.27 0.93
N SER A 282 -1.51 20.06 2.16
CA SER A 282 -2.53 19.07 2.53
C SER A 282 -3.91 19.45 1.98
N THR A 283 -4.29 20.73 1.99
CA THR A 283 -5.53 21.20 1.35
C THR A 283 -5.42 21.13 -0.17
N GLN A 284 -4.32 21.60 -0.77
CA GLN A 284 -4.09 21.48 -2.22
C GLN A 284 -4.15 20.01 -2.69
N LEU A 285 -3.55 19.07 -1.95
CA LEU A 285 -3.62 17.65 -2.27
C LEU A 285 -5.03 17.07 -2.14
N LYS A 286 -5.87 17.57 -1.21
CA LYS A 286 -7.29 17.19 -1.11
C LYS A 286 -8.08 17.74 -2.29
N ASP A 287 -7.86 19.00 -2.66
CA ASP A 287 -8.55 19.64 -3.79
C ASP A 287 -8.20 18.96 -5.12
N GLU A 288 -6.93 18.63 -5.37
CA GLU A 288 -6.53 17.86 -6.55
C GLU A 288 -7.09 16.44 -6.53
N ARG A 289 -7.20 15.78 -5.37
CA ARG A 289 -7.89 14.47 -5.26
C ARG A 289 -9.38 14.60 -5.58
N LEU A 290 -10.05 15.66 -5.14
CA LEU A 290 -11.46 15.92 -5.47
C LEU A 290 -11.66 16.21 -6.97
N LYS A 291 -10.77 16.99 -7.60
CA LYS A 291 -10.76 17.20 -9.05
C LYS A 291 -10.56 15.89 -9.82
N ASN A 292 -9.61 15.05 -9.40
CA ASN A 292 -9.40 13.73 -10.01
C ASN A 292 -10.62 12.81 -9.85
N LEU A 293 -11.31 12.85 -8.71
CA LEU A 293 -12.57 12.12 -8.52
C LEU A 293 -13.72 12.66 -9.39
N GLN A 294 -13.78 13.97 -9.64
CA GLN A 294 -14.75 14.58 -10.57
C GLN A 294 -14.45 14.18 -12.02
N LEU A 295 -13.19 14.28 -12.45
CA LEU A 295 -12.74 13.88 -13.79
C LEU A 295 -12.96 12.37 -14.04
N ASN A 296 -12.67 11.51 -13.06
CA ASN A 296 -12.94 10.08 -13.17
C ASN A 296 -14.44 9.78 -13.28
N LYS A 297 -15.30 10.51 -12.56
CA LYS A 297 -16.77 10.39 -12.72
C LYS A 297 -17.23 10.85 -14.10
N GLN A 298 -16.66 11.94 -14.63
CA GLN A 298 -16.94 12.39 -16.00
C GLN A 298 -16.50 11.34 -17.02
N LEU A 299 -15.29 10.79 -16.90
CA LEU A 299 -14.79 9.72 -17.77
C LEU A 299 -15.64 8.44 -17.69
N GLN A 300 -16.13 8.08 -16.50
CA GLN A 300 -17.09 6.98 -16.34
C GLN A 300 -18.44 7.27 -17.04
N MET A 301 -18.97 8.49 -16.96
CA MET A 301 -20.19 8.88 -17.67
C MET A 301 -19.97 8.87 -19.19
N GLU A 302 -18.85 9.39 -19.69
CA GLU A 302 -18.52 9.34 -21.12
C GLU A 302 -18.32 7.89 -21.62
N ASN A 303 -17.74 7.00 -20.83
CA ASN A 303 -17.66 5.58 -21.17
C ASN A 303 -19.05 4.93 -21.25
N ILE A 304 -19.98 5.28 -20.36
CA ILE A 304 -21.37 4.79 -20.40
C ILE A 304 -22.10 5.36 -21.63
N ASN A 305 -21.97 6.66 -21.91
CA ASN A 305 -22.51 7.31 -23.11
C ASN A 305 -21.97 6.65 -24.38
N LYS A 306 -20.68 6.33 -24.42
CA LYS A 306 -20.03 5.66 -25.55
C LYS A 306 -20.57 4.25 -25.77
N VAL A 307 -20.74 3.44 -24.73
CA VAL A 307 -21.35 2.10 -24.86
C VAL A 307 -22.82 2.19 -25.31
N GLN A 308 -23.57 3.19 -24.83
CA GLN A 308 -24.94 3.45 -25.31
C GLN A 308 -24.96 3.90 -26.79
N MET A 309 -23.98 4.69 -27.22
CA MET A 309 -23.83 5.09 -28.62
C MET A 309 -23.46 3.90 -29.51
N GLU A 310 -22.54 3.04 -29.08
CA GLU A 310 -22.17 1.81 -29.78
C GLU A 310 -23.38 0.86 -29.93
N GLN A 311 -24.20 0.70 -28.88
CA GLN A 311 -25.45 -0.08 -28.93
C GLN A 311 -26.51 0.53 -29.88
N LEU A 312 -26.60 1.85 -29.97
CA LEU A 312 -27.50 2.53 -30.91
C LEU A 312 -26.99 2.42 -32.36
N GLU A 313 -25.68 2.46 -32.58
CA GLU A 313 -25.07 2.22 -33.89
C GLU A 313 -25.30 0.76 -34.33
N GLU A 314 -25.12 -0.22 -33.44
CA GLU A 314 -25.46 -1.63 -33.70
C GLU A 314 -26.93 -1.78 -34.13
N GLN A 315 -27.88 -1.26 -33.34
CA GLN A 315 -29.32 -1.28 -33.68
C GLN A 315 -29.64 -0.60 -35.01
N ILE A 316 -28.97 0.50 -35.35
CA ILE A 316 -29.11 1.13 -36.67
C ILE A 316 -28.64 0.18 -37.77
N THR A 317 -27.48 -0.49 -37.62
CA THR A 317 -26.99 -1.43 -38.64
C THR A 317 -27.87 -2.67 -38.77
N GLU A 318 -28.51 -3.15 -37.70
CA GLU A 318 -29.52 -4.22 -37.77
C GLU A 318 -30.75 -3.77 -38.57
N LEU A 319 -31.31 -2.60 -38.24
CA LEU A 319 -32.45 -2.03 -38.96
C LEU A 319 -32.14 -1.69 -40.43
N GLU A 320 -30.90 -1.30 -40.76
CA GLU A 320 -30.46 -1.12 -42.14
C GLU A 320 -30.41 -2.46 -42.91
N GLN A 321 -29.94 -3.54 -42.27
CA GLN A 321 -29.93 -4.89 -42.84
C GLN A 321 -31.36 -5.42 -43.04
N GLU A 322 -32.24 -5.30 -42.03
CA GLU A 322 -33.65 -5.68 -42.16
C GLU A 322 -34.34 -4.91 -43.30
N ARG A 323 -34.15 -3.59 -43.34
CA ARG A 323 -34.65 -2.73 -44.42
C ARG A 323 -34.20 -3.22 -45.79
N ASP A 324 -32.94 -3.62 -45.95
CA ASP A 324 -32.40 -4.02 -47.24
C ASP A 324 -32.79 -5.45 -47.64
N LEU A 325 -32.92 -6.36 -46.66
CA LEU A 325 -33.59 -7.65 -46.84
C LEU A 325 -35.07 -7.48 -47.26
N LEU A 326 -35.79 -6.54 -46.65
CA LEU A 326 -37.17 -6.21 -47.01
C LEU A 326 -37.25 -5.56 -48.39
N LYS A 327 -36.32 -4.68 -48.78
CA LYS A 327 -36.22 -4.18 -50.17
C LYS A 327 -36.01 -5.33 -51.14
N ASP A 328 -35.11 -6.26 -50.85
CA ASP A 328 -34.80 -7.37 -51.75
C ASP A 328 -35.93 -8.40 -51.83
N ASN A 329 -36.64 -8.66 -50.74
CA ASN A 329 -37.84 -9.48 -50.76
C ASN A 329 -38.98 -8.81 -51.53
N ASN A 330 -39.16 -7.49 -51.40
CA ASN A 330 -40.08 -6.74 -52.26
C ASN A 330 -39.67 -6.78 -53.73
N LYS A 331 -38.38 -6.64 -54.08
CA LYS A 331 -37.88 -6.82 -55.46
C LYS A 331 -38.17 -8.24 -55.99
N LYS A 332 -37.96 -9.29 -55.20
CA LYS A 332 -38.26 -10.68 -55.58
C LYS A 332 -39.76 -10.88 -55.83
N LEU A 333 -40.62 -10.36 -54.95
CA LEU A 333 -42.08 -10.41 -55.13
C LEU A 333 -42.52 -9.64 -56.38
N LEU A 334 -42.00 -8.42 -56.57
CA LEU A 334 -42.26 -7.60 -57.77
C LEU A 334 -41.87 -8.36 -59.05
N ASN A 335 -40.66 -8.91 -59.10
CA ASN A 335 -40.16 -9.69 -60.23
C ASN A 335 -40.94 -10.99 -60.45
N SER A 336 -41.50 -11.61 -59.40
CA SER A 336 -42.35 -12.80 -59.51
C SER A 336 -43.77 -12.49 -59.96
N VAL A 337 -44.31 -11.30 -59.62
CA VAL A 337 -45.64 -10.85 -60.08
C VAL A 337 -45.58 -10.39 -61.53
N PHE A 338 -44.48 -9.73 -61.94
CA PHE A 338 -44.20 -9.36 -63.33
C PHE A 338 -43.35 -10.41 -64.07
N ASP A 339 -43.35 -11.67 -63.63
CA ASP A 339 -42.66 -12.77 -64.32
C ASP A 339 -43.37 -13.07 -65.65
N VAL A 340 -42.83 -12.49 -66.73
CA VAL A 340 -43.30 -12.69 -68.10
C VAL A 340 -43.34 -14.18 -68.47
N SER A 341 -42.50 -15.03 -67.87
CA SER A 341 -42.54 -16.49 -68.10
C SER A 341 -43.79 -17.14 -67.51
N GLN A 342 -44.32 -16.64 -66.39
CA GLN A 342 -45.60 -17.09 -65.85
C GLN A 342 -46.75 -16.60 -66.71
N GLN A 343 -46.75 -15.35 -67.14
CA GLN A 343 -47.80 -14.83 -68.02
C GLN A 343 -47.81 -15.55 -69.39
N GLN A 344 -46.64 -15.93 -69.91
CA GLN A 344 -46.52 -16.79 -71.11
C GLN A 344 -47.06 -18.21 -70.86
N LYS A 345 -46.77 -18.84 -69.71
CA LYS A 345 -47.35 -20.15 -69.34
C LYS A 345 -48.87 -20.10 -69.28
N TRP A 346 -49.45 -19.07 -68.64
CA TRP A 346 -50.89 -18.84 -68.60
C TRP A 346 -51.48 -18.64 -70.00
N GLN A 347 -50.85 -17.83 -70.86
CA GLN A 347 -51.30 -17.63 -72.25
C GLN A 347 -51.26 -18.93 -73.08
N ILE A 348 -50.25 -19.77 -72.90
CA ILE A 348 -50.16 -21.08 -73.57
C ILE A 348 -51.27 -22.03 -73.09
N GLN A 349 -51.52 -22.08 -71.78
CA GLN A 349 -52.64 -22.86 -71.22
C GLN A 349 -54.00 -22.35 -71.69
N GLU A 350 -54.20 -21.03 -71.73
CA GLU A 350 -55.42 -20.40 -72.24
C GLU A 350 -55.65 -20.72 -73.73
N GLN A 351 -54.58 -20.70 -74.55
CA GLN A 351 -54.64 -21.13 -75.95
C GLN A 351 -54.96 -22.62 -76.10
N GLN A 352 -54.35 -23.49 -75.29
CA GLN A 352 -54.65 -24.93 -75.28
C GLN A 352 -56.13 -25.20 -74.92
N LEU A 353 -56.66 -24.52 -73.90
CA LEU A 353 -58.06 -24.64 -73.50
C LEU A 353 -59.00 -24.09 -74.59
N LYS A 354 -58.67 -22.97 -75.24
CA LYS A 354 -59.44 -22.46 -76.39
C LYS A 354 -59.48 -23.46 -77.55
N VAL A 355 -58.35 -24.13 -77.85
CA VAL A 355 -58.31 -25.21 -78.86
C VAL A 355 -59.18 -26.39 -78.44
N GLN A 356 -59.12 -26.85 -77.19
CA GLN A 356 -59.99 -27.92 -76.69
C GLN A 356 -61.49 -27.55 -76.75
N ILE A 357 -61.85 -26.33 -76.36
CA ILE A 357 -63.24 -25.83 -76.44
C ILE A 357 -63.72 -25.83 -77.90
N THR A 358 -62.94 -25.29 -78.84
CA THR A 358 -63.33 -25.30 -80.27
C THR A 358 -63.40 -26.71 -80.87
N GLN A 359 -62.56 -27.65 -80.43
CA GLN A 359 -62.67 -29.07 -80.81
C GLN A 359 -63.97 -29.70 -80.29
N LEU A 360 -64.32 -29.47 -79.02
CA LEU A 360 -65.56 -29.95 -78.42
C LEU A 360 -66.80 -29.31 -79.07
N GLU A 361 -66.75 -28.01 -79.38
CA GLU A 361 -67.80 -27.34 -80.16
C GLU A 361 -67.97 -27.93 -81.56
N MET A 362 -66.87 -28.26 -82.26
CA MET A 362 -66.94 -28.90 -83.58
C MET A 362 -67.54 -30.32 -83.48
N ALA A 363 -67.19 -31.09 -82.46
CA ALA A 363 -67.80 -32.39 -82.19
C ALA A 363 -69.31 -32.26 -81.92
N GLN A 364 -69.72 -31.35 -81.02
CA GLN A 364 -71.14 -31.08 -80.76
C GLN A 364 -71.89 -30.59 -82.02
N LYS A 365 -71.26 -29.78 -82.87
CA LYS A 365 -71.83 -29.34 -84.16
C LYS A 365 -71.91 -30.47 -85.20
N ALA A 366 -71.11 -31.54 -85.07
CA ALA A 366 -71.27 -32.77 -85.84
C ALA A 366 -72.41 -33.63 -85.28
N ASP A 367 -72.41 -33.91 -83.97
CA ASP A 367 -73.47 -34.65 -83.28
C ASP A 367 -74.86 -34.07 -83.51
N LEU A 368 -74.99 -32.74 -83.53
CA LEU A 368 -76.26 -32.05 -83.82
C LEU A 368 -76.70 -32.25 -85.28
N LYS A 369 -75.77 -32.27 -86.24
CA LYS A 369 -76.09 -32.59 -87.65
C LYS A 369 -76.55 -34.04 -87.79
N ASP A 370 -75.92 -34.97 -87.10
CA ASP A 370 -76.26 -36.39 -87.19
C ASP A 370 -77.55 -36.73 -86.44
N LYS A 371 -77.81 -36.10 -85.29
CA LYS A 371 -79.13 -36.13 -84.63
C LYS A 371 -80.23 -35.57 -85.54
N ASN A 372 -79.97 -34.50 -86.29
CA ASN A 372 -80.94 -33.97 -87.25
C ASN A 372 -81.21 -34.96 -88.40
N LYS A 373 -80.17 -35.58 -88.98
CA LYS A 373 -80.35 -36.65 -89.99
C LYS A 373 -81.23 -37.79 -89.46
N ILE A 374 -81.00 -38.25 -88.23
CA ILE A 374 -81.78 -39.31 -87.58
C ILE A 374 -83.23 -38.85 -87.32
N LEU A 375 -83.45 -37.60 -86.91
CA LEU A 375 -84.79 -37.03 -86.76
C LEU A 375 -85.54 -36.95 -88.07
N ASP A 376 -84.87 -36.61 -89.18
CA ASP A 376 -85.49 -36.55 -90.51
C ASP A 376 -85.79 -37.94 -91.08
N GLN A 377 -84.91 -38.92 -90.83
CA GLN A 377 -85.21 -40.35 -91.08
C GLN A 377 -86.42 -40.83 -90.26
N LEU A 378 -86.50 -40.47 -88.97
CA LEU A 378 -87.65 -40.81 -88.11
C LEU A 378 -88.95 -40.13 -88.55
N LYS A 379 -88.91 -38.93 -89.15
CA LYS A 379 -90.08 -38.31 -89.80
C LYS A 379 -90.49 -39.15 -91.01
N ALA A 380 -89.57 -39.44 -91.92
CA ALA A 380 -89.85 -40.23 -93.12
C ALA A 380 -90.43 -41.62 -92.81
N GLU A 381 -89.91 -42.32 -91.78
CA GLU A 381 -90.48 -43.59 -91.34
C GLU A 381 -91.85 -43.44 -90.63
N ARG A 382 -92.09 -42.34 -89.91
CA ARG A 382 -93.44 -42.04 -89.37
C ARG A 382 -94.43 -41.74 -90.48
N ASP A 383 -94.03 -41.02 -91.52
CA ASP A 383 -94.89 -40.65 -92.64
C ASP A 383 -95.23 -41.89 -93.51
N LYS A 384 -94.25 -42.78 -93.75
CA LYS A 384 -94.48 -44.12 -94.32
C LYS A 384 -95.45 -44.93 -93.46
N ASN A 385 -95.27 -44.98 -92.14
CA ASN A 385 -96.19 -45.68 -91.24
C ASN A 385 -97.61 -45.08 -91.27
N GLN A 386 -97.76 -43.76 -91.37
CA GLN A 386 -99.07 -43.13 -91.56
C GLN A 386 -99.72 -43.52 -92.89
N GLN A 387 -98.94 -43.61 -93.98
CA GLN A 387 -99.43 -44.10 -95.28
C GLN A 387 -99.87 -45.56 -95.21
N LEU A 388 -99.07 -46.43 -94.58
CA LEU A 388 -99.41 -47.84 -94.36
C LEU A 388 -100.65 -48.01 -93.46
N VAL A 389 -100.84 -47.14 -92.46
CA VAL A 389 -102.05 -47.14 -91.61
C VAL A 389 -103.29 -46.69 -92.40
N LYS A 390 -103.18 -45.70 -93.29
CA LYS A 390 -104.26 -45.32 -94.20
C LYS A 390 -104.63 -46.46 -95.15
N GLN A 391 -103.65 -47.06 -95.82
CA GLN A 391 -103.86 -48.24 -96.67
C GLN A 391 -104.48 -49.42 -95.90
N LYS A 392 -104.05 -49.67 -94.66
CA LYS A 392 -104.66 -50.67 -93.79
C LYS A 392 -106.13 -50.35 -93.46
N MET A 393 -106.47 -49.07 -93.27
CA MET A 393 -107.84 -48.63 -92.98
C MET A 393 -108.73 -48.72 -94.23
N GLU A 394 -108.21 -48.38 -95.41
CA GLU A 394 -108.87 -48.56 -96.71
C GLU A 394 -109.12 -50.04 -96.99
N LEU A 395 -108.11 -50.91 -96.83
CA LEU A 395 -108.25 -52.36 -96.93
C LEU A 395 -109.23 -52.94 -95.89
N HIS A 396 -109.29 -52.38 -94.68
CA HIS A 396 -110.25 -52.80 -93.67
C HIS A 396 -111.69 -52.37 -94.03
N MET A 397 -111.86 -51.20 -94.64
CA MET A 397 -113.15 -50.74 -95.16
C MET A 397 -113.62 -51.62 -96.33
N GLN A 398 -112.76 -51.91 -97.30
CA GLN A 398 -113.03 -52.87 -98.39
C GLN A 398 -113.35 -54.29 -97.85
N PHE A 399 -112.66 -54.74 -96.80
CA PHE A 399 -112.97 -56.01 -96.13
C PHE A 399 -114.33 -55.97 -95.42
N LEU A 400 -114.74 -54.85 -94.84
CA LEU A 400 -116.07 -54.69 -94.23
C LEU A 400 -117.17 -54.64 -95.29
N GLU A 401 -116.95 -53.99 -96.44
CA GLU A 401 -117.86 -54.01 -97.60
C GLU A 401 -118.02 -55.42 -98.17
N GLN A 402 -116.91 -56.15 -98.38
CA GLN A 402 -116.94 -57.55 -98.79
C GLN A 402 -117.63 -58.44 -97.74
N LYS A 403 -117.42 -58.18 -96.45
CA LYS A 403 -118.13 -58.88 -95.37
C LYS A 403 -119.63 -58.58 -95.37
N GLN A 404 -120.06 -57.36 -95.66
CA GLN A 404 -121.47 -57.00 -95.81
C GLN A 404 -122.09 -57.72 -97.00
N GLN A 405 -121.43 -57.73 -98.17
CA GLN A 405 -121.87 -58.50 -99.34
C GLN A 405 -121.99 -60.01 -99.03
N VAL A 406 -121.06 -60.57 -98.26
CA VAL A 406 -121.12 -61.97 -97.80
C VAL A 406 -122.26 -62.18 -96.78
N GLU A 407 -122.54 -61.22 -95.90
CA GLU A 407 -123.68 -61.30 -94.97
C GLU A 407 -125.04 -61.10 -95.67
N GLU A 408 -125.12 -60.30 -96.72
CA GLU A 408 -126.27 -60.18 -97.62
C GLU A 408 -126.50 -61.49 -98.40
N LEU A 409 -125.47 -62.06 -99.02
CA LEU A 409 -125.52 -63.38 -99.65
C LEU A 409 -125.90 -64.48 -98.65
N LYS A 410 -125.45 -64.39 -97.40
CA LYS A 410 -125.83 -65.30 -96.30
C LYS A 410 -127.27 -65.08 -95.80
N ASN A 411 -127.81 -63.86 -95.93
CA ASN A 411 -129.21 -63.57 -95.64
C ASN A 411 -130.13 -64.02 -96.78
N HIS A 412 -129.69 -63.90 -98.04
CA HIS A 412 -130.33 -64.61 -99.16
C HIS A 412 -130.30 -66.13 -98.94
N LEU A 413 -129.16 -66.70 -98.51
CA LEU A 413 -129.06 -68.12 -98.17
C LEU A 413 -130.00 -68.51 -97.02
N LYS A 414 -130.20 -67.65 -96.01
CA LYS A 414 -131.22 -67.86 -94.95
C LYS A 414 -132.65 -67.87 -95.46
N ILE A 415 -132.97 -67.07 -96.48
CA ILE A 415 -134.28 -67.08 -97.13
C ILE A 415 -134.48 -68.39 -97.91
N TYR A 416 -133.41 -68.92 -98.52
CA TYR A 416 -133.40 -70.24 -99.16
C TYR A 416 -133.26 -71.43 -98.18
N SER A 417 -132.97 -71.20 -96.89
CA SER A 417 -132.83 -72.26 -95.88
C SER A 417 -134.01 -72.30 -94.89
N GLN A 418 -135.22 -72.00 -95.37
CA GLN A 418 -136.45 -72.50 -94.74
C GLN A 418 -136.85 -73.90 -95.25
N GLU A 419 -136.14 -74.44 -96.24
CA GLU A 419 -136.19 -75.85 -96.62
C GLU A 419 -134.85 -76.55 -96.34
N ASN A 420 -134.93 -77.67 -95.63
CA ASN A 420 -133.85 -78.59 -95.24
C ASN A 420 -132.86 -78.11 -94.16
N ASP A 421 -132.84 -78.86 -93.05
CA ASP A 421 -131.71 -78.91 -92.12
C ASP A 421 -130.41 -79.38 -92.81
N TYR A 422 -129.26 -79.01 -92.26
CA TYR A 422 -128.32 -79.99 -91.66
C TYR A 422 -127.21 -79.31 -90.84
N SER A 423 -126.51 -80.14 -90.04
CA SER A 423 -125.67 -79.75 -88.90
C SER A 423 -124.38 -78.99 -89.27
N VAL A 424 -123.91 -78.17 -88.32
CA VAL A 424 -122.68 -77.35 -88.38
C VAL A 424 -121.43 -78.11 -87.84
N ALA A 425 -121.56 -79.39 -87.49
CA ALA A 425 -120.64 -80.09 -86.59
C ALA A 425 -119.20 -80.35 -87.11
N GLU A 426 -118.99 -80.65 -88.40
CA GLU A 426 -117.74 -81.29 -88.86
C GLU A 426 -116.75 -80.36 -89.59
N LEU A 427 -117.13 -79.12 -89.91
CA LEU A 427 -116.16 -78.07 -90.32
C LEU A 427 -115.15 -77.72 -89.21
N THR A 428 -115.38 -78.22 -87.99
CA THR A 428 -114.46 -78.21 -86.85
C THR A 428 -113.14 -78.93 -87.15
N GLU A 429 -113.11 -79.93 -88.02
CA GLU A 429 -111.92 -80.77 -88.24
C GLU A 429 -110.81 -80.08 -89.08
N ALA A 430 -111.19 -79.11 -89.94
CA ALA A 430 -110.25 -78.37 -90.78
C ALA A 430 -109.32 -77.41 -90.01
N LEU A 431 -109.62 -77.12 -88.74
CA LEU A 431 -108.82 -76.21 -87.90
C LEU A 431 -107.55 -76.83 -87.28
N LEU A 432 -107.27 -78.12 -87.53
CA LEU A 432 -106.20 -78.87 -86.85
C LEU A 432 -104.85 -78.94 -87.59
N LEU A 433 -104.73 -78.36 -88.80
CA LEU A 433 -103.52 -78.50 -89.64
C LEU A 433 -102.53 -77.32 -89.65
N ILE A 434 -102.81 -76.19 -88.97
CA ILE A 434 -101.85 -75.08 -88.81
C ILE A 434 -101.22 -75.09 -87.40
N LYS A 435 -100.70 -76.26 -86.99
CA LYS A 435 -99.94 -76.45 -85.74
C LYS A 435 -98.52 -76.96 -85.99
N LYS A 436 -97.72 -76.21 -86.76
CA LYS A 436 -96.26 -76.44 -86.78
C LYS A 436 -95.43 -75.19 -87.11
N ARG A 437 -94.54 -74.86 -86.16
CA ARG A 437 -93.38 -73.96 -86.24
C ARG A 437 -93.65 -72.47 -86.53
N GLN A 438 -93.70 -71.73 -85.43
CA GLN A 438 -93.20 -70.35 -85.36
C GLN A 438 -91.77 -70.26 -85.96
N LYS A 439 -91.49 -69.15 -86.65
CA LYS A 439 -90.16 -68.52 -86.70
C LYS A 439 -90.34 -67.00 -86.60
N SER A 440 -90.27 -66.50 -85.37
CA SER A 440 -90.39 -65.09 -85.02
C SER A 440 -89.23 -64.72 -84.11
N GLY A 441 -88.60 -63.56 -84.36
CA GLY A 441 -87.64 -62.96 -83.43
C GLY A 441 -86.28 -63.66 -83.38
N ASP A 442 -85.33 -63.13 -84.14
CA ASP A 442 -83.93 -63.20 -83.75
C ASP A 442 -83.75 -62.43 -82.42
N LEU A 443 -83.02 -63.01 -81.46
CA LEU A 443 -82.77 -62.46 -80.12
C LEU A 443 -81.36 -62.83 -79.63
N GLY A 444 -80.35 -62.49 -80.44
CA GLY A 444 -78.94 -62.50 -80.02
C GLY A 444 -78.61 -61.46 -78.94
N PHE A 445 -79.08 -61.65 -77.70
CA PHE A 445 -78.66 -60.86 -76.52
C PHE A 445 -77.71 -61.61 -75.57
N LEU A 446 -77.44 -62.90 -75.85
CA LEU A 446 -76.51 -63.73 -75.09
C LEU A 446 -75.28 -64.09 -75.93
N LEU A 447 -74.39 -63.10 -76.09
CA LEU A 447 -72.97 -63.34 -76.36
C LEU A 447 -72.12 -62.47 -75.43
N GLU A 448 -70.89 -62.90 -75.18
CA GLU A 448 -70.03 -62.45 -74.10
C GLU A 448 -69.50 -61.02 -74.29
N VAL A 449 -69.47 -60.24 -73.20
CA VAL A 449 -68.58 -59.07 -73.05
C VAL A 449 -68.00 -59.06 -71.63
N ASP A 450 -66.68 -59.22 -71.56
CA ASP A 450 -65.71 -58.81 -70.54
C ASP A 450 -65.93 -59.15 -69.05
N LYS A 451 -65.38 -60.30 -68.64
CA LYS A 451 -64.89 -60.51 -67.25
C LYS A 451 -63.58 -59.76 -66.94
N GLU A 452 -62.98 -59.07 -67.91
CA GLU A 452 -61.73 -58.32 -67.73
C GLU A 452 -61.96 -56.87 -67.26
N ALA A 453 -63.11 -56.27 -67.63
CA ALA A 453 -63.51 -54.96 -67.13
C ALA A 453 -63.78 -54.98 -65.60
N SER A 454 -64.28 -56.10 -65.08
CA SER A 454 -64.50 -56.29 -63.64
C SER A 454 -63.21 -56.61 -62.88
N SER A 455 -62.31 -57.45 -63.40
CA SER A 455 -61.03 -57.72 -62.71
C SER A 455 -60.11 -56.49 -62.67
N SER A 456 -60.08 -55.69 -63.74
CA SER A 456 -59.27 -54.46 -63.83
C SER A 456 -59.85 -53.26 -63.05
N THR A 457 -61.11 -53.33 -62.60
CA THR A 457 -61.71 -52.36 -61.66
C THR A 457 -61.61 -52.83 -60.21
N GLU A 458 -61.86 -54.11 -59.93
CA GLU A 458 -61.61 -54.70 -58.61
C GLU A 458 -60.15 -54.54 -58.15
N THR A 459 -59.17 -54.76 -59.04
CA THR A 459 -57.75 -54.63 -58.69
C THR A 459 -57.36 -53.20 -58.36
N LYS A 460 -57.91 -52.20 -59.06
CA LYS A 460 -57.72 -50.77 -58.74
C LYS A 460 -58.37 -50.38 -57.41
N LEU A 461 -59.57 -50.90 -57.14
CA LEU A 461 -60.25 -50.72 -55.85
C LEU A 461 -59.47 -51.37 -54.69
N ARG A 462 -58.92 -52.58 -54.89
CA ARG A 462 -58.05 -53.25 -53.91
C ARG A 462 -56.73 -52.51 -53.68
N ALA A 463 -56.14 -51.93 -54.73
CA ALA A 463 -54.93 -51.11 -54.62
C ALA A 463 -55.19 -49.84 -53.80
N ALA A 464 -56.20 -49.04 -54.17
CA ALA A 464 -56.59 -47.84 -53.41
C ALA A 464 -57.00 -48.16 -51.96
N HIS A 465 -57.61 -49.33 -51.71
CA HIS A 465 -57.90 -49.75 -50.36
C HIS A 465 -56.64 -50.13 -49.57
N ALA A 466 -55.65 -50.77 -50.20
CA ALA A 466 -54.35 -51.04 -49.55
C ALA A 466 -53.56 -49.75 -49.26
N GLU A 467 -53.61 -48.76 -50.16
CA GLU A 467 -53.00 -47.44 -49.96
C GLU A 467 -53.63 -46.72 -48.77
N THR A 468 -54.97 -46.63 -48.70
CA THR A 468 -55.67 -46.03 -47.56
C THR A 468 -55.44 -46.77 -46.24
N ILE A 469 -55.28 -48.10 -46.24
CA ILE A 469 -54.87 -48.86 -45.05
C ILE A 469 -53.45 -48.47 -44.63
N GLN A 470 -52.50 -48.33 -45.57
CA GLN A 470 -51.13 -47.92 -45.24
C GLN A 470 -51.07 -46.46 -44.72
N GLU A 471 -51.95 -45.57 -45.17
CA GLU A 471 -52.09 -44.21 -44.63
C GLU A 471 -52.70 -44.20 -43.23
N LEU A 472 -53.67 -45.07 -42.95
CA LEU A 472 -54.20 -45.29 -41.61
C LEU A 472 -53.15 -45.88 -40.66
N GLU A 473 -52.26 -46.75 -41.14
CA GLU A 473 -51.12 -47.25 -40.36
C GLU A 473 -50.07 -46.16 -40.09
N LYS A 474 -49.71 -45.34 -41.09
CA LYS A 474 -48.81 -44.18 -40.92
C LYS A 474 -49.35 -43.19 -39.89
N THR A 475 -50.62 -42.82 -39.99
CA THR A 475 -51.27 -41.89 -39.05
C THR A 475 -51.44 -42.48 -37.66
N ARG A 476 -51.75 -43.78 -37.53
CA ARG A 476 -51.75 -44.51 -36.24
C ARG A 476 -50.36 -44.52 -35.59
N ASN A 477 -49.30 -44.74 -36.36
CA ASN A 477 -47.93 -44.73 -35.84
C ASN A 477 -47.51 -43.32 -35.40
N LEU A 478 -47.87 -42.29 -36.17
CA LEU A 478 -47.64 -40.88 -35.79
C LEU A 478 -48.39 -40.51 -34.50
N LEU A 479 -49.66 -40.91 -34.36
CA LEU A 479 -50.45 -40.70 -33.14
C LEU A 479 -49.88 -41.45 -31.93
N ASN A 480 -49.30 -42.63 -32.13
CA ASN A 480 -48.63 -43.35 -31.05
C ASN A 480 -47.35 -42.63 -30.60
N ILE A 481 -46.54 -42.11 -31.53
CA ILE A 481 -45.36 -41.29 -31.22
C ILE A 481 -45.75 -40.00 -30.51
N GLU A 482 -46.80 -39.30 -30.97
CA GLU A 482 -47.36 -38.14 -30.28
C GLU A 482 -47.81 -38.49 -28.85
N SER A 483 -48.53 -39.61 -28.67
CA SER A 483 -48.96 -40.07 -27.35
C SER A 483 -47.78 -40.41 -26.41
N HIS A 484 -46.63 -40.82 -26.95
CA HIS A 484 -45.39 -40.98 -26.17
C HIS A 484 -44.79 -39.62 -25.79
N ILE A 485 -44.57 -38.73 -26.76
CA ILE A 485 -44.03 -37.38 -26.52
C ILE A 485 -44.91 -36.59 -25.51
N SER A 486 -46.24 -36.61 -25.68
CA SER A 486 -47.22 -36.00 -24.79
C SER A 486 -47.46 -36.74 -23.47
N ARG A 487 -46.73 -37.84 -23.21
CA ARG A 487 -46.62 -38.50 -21.90
C ARG A 487 -45.29 -38.12 -21.24
N ASP A 488 -44.21 -38.15 -21.99
CA ASP A 488 -42.88 -37.83 -21.50
C ASP A 488 -42.81 -36.35 -21.05
N TYR A 489 -43.37 -35.42 -21.84
CA TYR A 489 -43.53 -34.01 -21.43
C TYR A 489 -44.39 -33.82 -20.16
N LYS A 490 -45.35 -34.73 -19.87
CA LYS A 490 -46.13 -34.66 -18.62
C LYS A 490 -45.30 -35.10 -17.43
N VAL A 491 -44.47 -36.13 -17.58
CA VAL A 491 -43.53 -36.57 -16.54
C VAL A 491 -42.47 -35.49 -16.28
N GLU A 492 -41.95 -34.83 -17.31
CA GLU A 492 -41.05 -33.68 -17.15
C GLU A 492 -41.73 -32.48 -16.47
N LEU A 493 -42.98 -32.18 -16.82
CA LEU A 493 -43.77 -31.13 -16.17
C LEU A 493 -44.05 -31.46 -14.69
N GLU A 494 -44.42 -32.70 -14.38
CA GLU A 494 -44.63 -33.15 -13.00
C GLU A 494 -43.34 -33.12 -12.18
N ALA A 495 -42.21 -33.54 -12.76
CA ALA A 495 -40.90 -33.49 -12.10
C ALA A 495 -40.42 -32.06 -11.85
N THR A 496 -40.61 -31.15 -12.82
CA THR A 496 -40.26 -29.73 -12.65
C THR A 496 -41.19 -29.02 -11.66
N LEU A 497 -42.48 -29.34 -11.62
CA LEU A 497 -43.42 -28.86 -10.59
C LEU A 497 -43.06 -29.39 -9.20
N GLN A 498 -42.68 -30.65 -9.06
CA GLN A 498 -42.20 -31.22 -7.79
C GLN A 498 -40.93 -30.51 -7.31
N LYS A 499 -39.95 -30.29 -8.19
CA LYS A 499 -38.71 -29.55 -7.87
C LYS A 499 -38.98 -28.09 -7.51
N MET A 500 -39.91 -27.43 -8.19
CA MET A 500 -40.34 -26.07 -7.84
C MET A 500 -40.98 -26.03 -6.45
N ASN A 501 -41.85 -26.98 -6.12
CA ASN A 501 -42.51 -27.02 -4.82
C ASN A 501 -41.57 -27.44 -3.67
N SER A 502 -40.58 -28.32 -3.90
CA SER A 502 -39.55 -28.63 -2.89
C SER A 502 -38.70 -27.40 -2.59
N ASN A 503 -38.20 -26.72 -3.63
CA ASN A 503 -37.44 -25.48 -3.47
C ASN A 503 -38.27 -24.40 -2.74
N ARG A 504 -39.56 -24.27 -3.08
CA ARG A 504 -40.48 -23.33 -2.39
C ARG A 504 -40.57 -23.62 -0.90
N VAL A 505 -40.73 -24.89 -0.51
CA VAL A 505 -40.80 -25.33 0.90
C VAL A 505 -39.45 -25.17 1.62
N GLU A 506 -38.32 -25.26 0.91
CA GLU A 506 -37.00 -24.98 1.48
C GLU A 506 -36.79 -23.49 1.74
N TYR A 507 -37.17 -22.60 0.82
CA TYR A 507 -37.15 -21.15 1.04
C TYR A 507 -38.14 -20.71 2.14
N GLU A 508 -39.34 -21.32 2.19
CA GLU A 508 -40.35 -21.09 3.24
C GLU A 508 -39.76 -21.38 4.64
N LYS A 509 -39.05 -22.51 4.81
CA LYS A 509 -38.32 -22.86 6.04
C LYS A 509 -37.14 -21.92 6.36
N GLN A 510 -36.42 -21.44 5.34
CA GLN A 510 -35.33 -20.48 5.54
C GLN A 510 -35.85 -19.13 6.03
N LEU A 511 -36.98 -18.66 5.49
CA LEU A 511 -37.66 -17.45 5.94
C LEU A 511 -38.21 -17.60 7.36
N ASP A 512 -38.84 -18.73 7.69
CA ASP A 512 -39.28 -19.04 9.07
C ASP A 512 -38.10 -19.02 10.06
N HIS A 513 -36.95 -19.58 9.69
CA HIS A 513 -35.76 -19.58 10.53
C HIS A 513 -35.18 -18.16 10.72
N GLN A 514 -35.14 -17.36 9.66
CA GLN A 514 -34.73 -15.95 9.74
C GLN A 514 -35.69 -15.13 10.62
N ALA A 515 -37.00 -15.34 10.51
CA ALA A 515 -38.00 -14.70 11.36
C ALA A 515 -37.79 -15.05 12.85
N GLN A 516 -37.62 -16.34 13.18
CA GLN A 516 -37.32 -16.78 14.55
C GLN A 516 -36.00 -16.18 15.09
N LEU A 517 -34.97 -16.05 14.24
CA LEU A 517 -33.73 -15.39 14.61
C LEU A 517 -33.94 -13.90 14.89
N LEU A 518 -34.72 -13.19 14.07
CA LEU A 518 -35.09 -11.79 14.28
C LEU A 518 -35.90 -11.60 15.57
N ASP A 519 -36.88 -12.45 15.84
CA ASP A 519 -37.64 -12.44 17.12
C ASP A 519 -36.71 -12.65 18.32
N SER A 520 -35.75 -13.58 18.22
CA SER A 520 -34.77 -13.81 19.30
C SER A 520 -33.84 -12.60 19.51
N ARG A 521 -33.45 -11.92 18.43
CA ARG A 521 -32.64 -10.69 18.46
C ARG A 521 -33.45 -9.53 19.06
N ALA A 522 -34.70 -9.34 18.63
CA ALA A 522 -35.61 -8.34 19.19
C ALA A 522 -35.86 -8.56 20.68
N ALA A 523 -36.14 -9.80 21.11
CA ALA A 523 -36.30 -10.15 22.52
C ALA A 523 -35.01 -9.94 23.35
N LYS A 524 -33.82 -10.12 22.76
CA LYS A 524 -32.53 -9.75 23.40
C LYS A 524 -32.38 -8.24 23.51
N ILE A 525 -32.71 -7.48 22.46
CA ILE A 525 -32.69 -6.01 22.46
C ILE A 525 -33.64 -5.46 23.53
N SER A 526 -34.90 -5.92 23.59
CA SER A 526 -35.85 -5.46 24.61
C SER A 526 -35.40 -5.76 26.04
N LYS A 527 -34.68 -6.87 26.28
CA LYS A 527 -34.05 -7.16 27.60
C LYS A 527 -32.91 -6.19 27.91
N LEU A 528 -32.03 -5.91 26.94
CA LEU A 528 -30.93 -4.95 27.10
C LEU A 528 -31.46 -3.53 27.30
N GLU A 529 -32.51 -3.12 26.57
CA GLU A 529 -33.20 -1.85 26.78
C GLU A 529 -33.87 -1.76 28.15
N ALA A 530 -34.48 -2.84 28.64
CA ALA A 530 -35.04 -2.88 29.99
C ALA A 530 -33.93 -2.70 31.03
N HIS A 531 -32.83 -3.44 30.91
CA HIS A 531 -31.67 -3.26 31.79
C HIS A 531 -31.09 -1.82 31.71
N LEU A 532 -31.00 -1.22 30.52
CA LEU A 532 -30.53 0.16 30.36
C LEU A 532 -31.50 1.19 30.97
N LYS A 533 -32.82 0.95 30.89
CA LYS A 533 -33.83 1.77 31.59
C LYS A 533 -33.71 1.60 33.11
N ASP A 534 -33.48 0.39 33.59
CA ASP A 534 -33.22 0.12 35.01
C ASP A 534 -31.89 0.73 35.51
N PHE A 535 -30.86 0.84 34.68
CA PHE A 535 -29.63 1.58 34.99
C PHE A 535 -29.81 3.11 34.94
N ALA A 536 -30.61 3.62 34.00
CA ALA A 536 -30.84 5.06 33.84
C ALA A 536 -31.79 5.66 34.90
N TYR A 537 -32.74 4.86 35.41
CA TYR A 537 -33.76 5.32 36.36
C TYR A 537 -33.73 4.61 37.72
N GLY A 538 -32.94 3.54 37.88
CA GLY A 538 -32.80 2.79 39.14
C GLY A 538 -31.56 3.19 39.95
N HIS A 539 -31.77 3.66 41.18
CA HIS A 539 -30.68 4.03 42.10
C HIS A 539 -29.93 2.81 42.68
N LYS A 540 -29.15 2.09 41.87
CA LYS A 540 -28.27 0.98 42.30
C LYS A 540 -26.88 1.03 41.67
N THR A 541 -25.97 1.72 42.33
CA THR A 541 -24.53 1.75 42.02
C THR A 541 -23.85 0.43 42.41
N HIS A 542 -23.91 -0.58 41.54
CA HIS A 542 -23.11 -1.80 41.71
C HIS A 542 -21.68 -1.60 41.24
N ILE A 543 -20.74 -1.72 42.19
CA ILE A 543 -19.30 -1.72 41.94
C ILE A 543 -18.94 -3.04 41.22
N PHE A 544 -18.37 -2.95 40.02
CA PHE A 544 -17.79 -4.11 39.34
C PHE A 544 -16.57 -4.62 40.11
N ARG A 545 -16.54 -5.93 40.35
CA ARG A 545 -15.41 -6.63 41.00
C ARG A 545 -14.90 -7.69 40.02
N PRO A 546 -13.70 -7.52 39.42
CA PRO A 546 -13.15 -8.49 38.48
C PRO A 546 -12.46 -9.63 39.24
N ASP A 547 -13.12 -10.79 39.31
CA ASP A 547 -12.50 -12.04 39.74
C ASP A 547 -12.23 -12.93 38.50
N LEU A 548 -11.08 -13.61 38.52
CA LEU A 548 -10.43 -14.18 37.33
C LEU A 548 -11.00 -15.54 36.91
N ILE A 549 -11.63 -15.62 35.74
CA ILE A 549 -11.65 -16.82 34.89
C ILE A 549 -11.31 -16.42 33.45
N SER A 550 -10.46 -17.22 32.82
CA SER A 550 -9.89 -17.01 31.49
C SER A 550 -10.93 -16.95 30.36
N GLY A 551 -10.84 -15.93 29.50
CA GLY A 551 -11.51 -15.92 28.19
C GLY A 551 -12.17 -14.59 27.82
N ASP A 552 -11.38 -13.53 27.59
CA ASP A 552 -11.90 -12.29 27.01
C ASP A 552 -10.90 -11.64 26.02
N GLU A 553 -11.14 -11.90 24.74
CA GLU A 553 -11.14 -10.87 23.69
C GLU A 553 -12.44 -11.07 22.89
N MET A 554 -13.58 -10.95 23.57
CA MET A 554 -14.93 -11.16 23.01
C MET A 554 -15.72 -9.84 22.92
N ASN A 555 -15.04 -8.74 22.53
CA ASN A 555 -15.69 -7.44 22.42
C ASN A 555 -15.05 -6.42 21.45
N GLU A 556 -14.43 -6.87 20.36
CA GLU A 556 -14.50 -6.11 19.10
C GLU A 556 -15.66 -6.69 18.28
N LEU A 557 -16.39 -5.83 17.56
CA LEU A 557 -17.69 -6.20 17.03
C LEU A 557 -17.56 -7.24 15.92
N ASP A 558 -18.38 -8.30 16.04
CA ASP A 558 -18.68 -9.22 14.94
C ASP A 558 -19.51 -8.48 13.89
N GLU A 559 -18.82 -7.68 13.05
CA GLU A 559 -19.33 -7.30 11.74
C GLU A 559 -19.52 -8.59 10.95
N THR A 560 -20.73 -9.14 11.01
CA THR A 560 -21.12 -10.30 10.23
C THR A 560 -21.12 -9.92 8.75
N LEU A 561 -19.95 -10.07 8.13
CA LEU A 561 -19.77 -9.93 6.69
C LEU A 561 -20.69 -10.94 6.01
N ASP A 562 -21.70 -10.45 5.28
CA ASP A 562 -22.62 -11.26 4.49
C ASP A 562 -21.88 -11.85 3.28
N LEU A 563 -21.06 -12.88 3.53
CA LEU A 563 -20.31 -13.61 2.51
C LEU A 563 -21.28 -14.27 1.52
N GLU A 564 -21.11 -14.01 0.22
CA GLU A 564 -21.91 -14.66 -0.81
C GLU A 564 -21.67 -16.18 -0.82
N HIS A 565 -22.62 -16.96 -1.33
CA HIS A 565 -22.48 -18.42 -1.40
C HIS A 565 -21.26 -18.79 -2.30
N ARG A 566 -20.18 -19.27 -1.66
CA ARG A 566 -18.81 -19.59 -2.18
C ARG A 566 -17.71 -18.58 -1.84
N GLU A 567 -18.00 -17.53 -1.09
CA GLU A 567 -16.97 -16.65 -0.56
C GLU A 567 -16.43 -17.15 0.78
N SER A 568 -15.12 -17.03 0.96
CA SER A 568 -14.34 -17.50 2.09
C SER A 568 -13.46 -16.38 2.61
N LEU A 569 -13.46 -16.18 3.93
CA LEU A 569 -12.63 -15.20 4.60
C LEU A 569 -11.32 -15.85 5.04
N LEU A 570 -10.18 -15.30 4.61
CA LEU A 570 -8.86 -15.64 5.11
C LEU A 570 -8.31 -14.48 5.95
N GLU A 571 -7.90 -14.78 7.19
CA GLU A 571 -7.26 -13.81 8.08
C GLU A 571 -5.76 -14.08 8.22
N LEU A 572 -4.93 -13.07 7.98
CA LEU A 572 -3.48 -13.14 8.16
C LEU A 572 -3.06 -12.19 9.29
N GLN A 573 -2.64 -12.76 10.42
CA GLN A 573 -2.25 -12.03 11.63
C GLN A 573 -0.73 -12.05 11.85
N ILE A 574 -0.10 -10.87 11.83
CA ILE A 574 1.29 -10.70 12.28
C ILE A 574 1.27 -10.25 13.75
N VAL A 575 1.52 -11.20 14.65
CA VAL A 575 1.52 -10.97 16.10
C VAL A 575 2.70 -10.09 16.53
N GLY A 576 3.90 -10.34 16.01
CA GLY A 576 5.13 -9.65 16.39
C GLY A 576 6.38 -10.28 15.79
N ALA A 577 7.56 -9.77 16.17
CA ALA A 577 8.86 -10.34 15.83
C ALA A 577 9.78 -10.42 17.07
N SER A 578 10.77 -11.31 17.03
CA SER A 578 11.82 -11.43 18.05
C SER A 578 13.18 -11.25 17.41
N LEU A 579 13.80 -10.08 17.61
CA LEU A 579 15.15 -9.81 17.13
C LEU A 579 16.19 -10.60 17.93
N SER A 580 17.28 -11.03 17.28
CA SER A 580 18.39 -11.66 18.00
C SER A 580 19.27 -10.60 18.69
N PRO A 581 19.97 -10.93 19.79
CA PRO A 581 20.89 -10.00 20.44
C PRO A 581 22.07 -9.61 19.53
N HIS A 582 22.46 -10.46 18.58
CA HIS A 582 23.48 -10.12 17.57
C HIS A 582 22.95 -9.07 16.58
N THR A 583 21.71 -9.24 16.10
CA THR A 583 21.02 -8.28 15.23
C THR A 583 20.97 -6.89 15.88
N LEU A 584 20.66 -6.80 17.17
CA LEU A 584 20.62 -5.54 17.91
C LEU A 584 22.00 -4.86 18.03
N GLN A 585 23.08 -5.63 18.22
CA GLN A 585 24.45 -5.10 18.21
C GLN A 585 24.82 -4.48 16.85
N VAL A 586 24.40 -5.10 15.74
CA VAL A 586 24.65 -4.59 14.37
C VAL A 586 23.76 -3.38 14.04
N LEU A 587 22.58 -3.26 14.65
CA LEU A 587 21.70 -2.10 14.50
C LEU A 587 22.16 -0.87 15.27
N GLY A 588 22.96 -1.04 16.34
CA GLY A 588 23.48 0.06 17.16
C GLY A 588 22.41 0.81 17.97
N ASP A 589 21.18 0.29 18.00
CA ASP A 589 20.00 0.86 18.64
C ASP A 589 19.44 -0.15 19.66
N VAL A 590 19.03 0.35 20.83
CA VAL A 590 18.53 -0.46 21.94
C VAL A 590 17.05 -0.80 21.76
N GLU A 591 16.28 0.08 21.11
CA GLU A 591 14.83 -0.08 20.91
C GLU A 591 14.42 0.25 19.46
N PRO A 592 14.91 -0.52 18.47
CA PRO A 592 14.70 -0.19 17.05
C PRO A 592 13.22 -0.06 16.70
N SER A 593 12.88 1.06 16.06
CA SER A 593 11.57 1.25 15.41
C SER A 593 11.45 0.31 14.22
N THR A 594 10.48 -0.60 14.22
CA THR A 594 10.34 -1.64 13.19
C THR A 594 8.91 -1.82 12.70
N PHE A 595 8.75 -2.36 11.49
CA PHE A 595 7.46 -2.74 10.90
C PHE A 595 7.65 -3.86 9.88
N CYS A 596 6.61 -4.66 9.64
CA CYS A 596 6.60 -5.69 8.60
C CYS A 596 5.73 -5.29 7.40
N THR A 597 6.18 -5.60 6.18
CA THR A 597 5.35 -5.49 4.96
C THR A 597 5.18 -6.83 4.28
N TYR A 598 4.00 -7.07 3.68
CA TYR A 598 3.67 -8.34 3.02
C TYR A 598 2.60 -8.16 1.94
N SER A 599 2.59 -9.05 0.95
CA SER A 599 1.54 -9.14 -0.08
C SER A 599 1.03 -10.56 -0.21
N PHE A 600 -0.27 -10.69 -0.51
CA PHE A 600 -0.98 -11.97 -0.56
C PHE A 600 -1.89 -12.02 -1.78
N TYR A 601 -1.74 -13.08 -2.58
CA TYR A 601 -2.51 -13.34 -3.80
C TYR A 601 -2.59 -12.11 -4.73
N LEU A 602 -3.80 -11.67 -5.10
CA LEU A 602 -4.05 -10.49 -5.93
C LEU A 602 -4.20 -9.18 -5.11
N PHE A 603 -4.04 -9.23 -3.78
CA PHE A 603 -4.21 -8.05 -2.92
C PHE A 603 -2.92 -7.23 -2.82
N GLY A 604 -3.09 -5.92 -2.54
CA GLY A 604 -1.98 -4.97 -2.44
C GLY A 604 -1.00 -5.24 -1.29
N LEU A 605 0.09 -4.50 -1.27
CA LEU A 605 1.07 -4.53 -0.18
C LEU A 605 0.43 -3.98 1.11
N HIS A 606 0.44 -4.79 2.17
CA HIS A 606 0.03 -4.43 3.51
C HIS A 606 1.26 -4.09 4.37
N SER A 607 1.07 -3.25 5.40
CA SER A 607 2.10 -2.89 6.37
C SER A 607 1.53 -2.94 7.78
N THR A 608 2.31 -3.46 8.73
CA THR A 608 1.99 -3.31 10.16
C THR A 608 2.18 -1.86 10.61
N PRO A 609 1.62 -1.45 11.77
CA PRO A 609 2.09 -0.26 12.48
C PRO A 609 3.59 -0.38 12.83
N VAL A 610 4.23 0.77 13.01
CA VAL A 610 5.63 0.88 13.47
C VAL A 610 5.68 0.75 14.99
N VAL A 611 6.52 -0.14 15.51
CA VAL A 611 6.66 -0.44 16.94
C VAL A 611 8.13 -0.44 17.34
N THR A 612 8.45 0.21 18.45
CA THR A 612 9.80 0.26 19.06
C THR A 612 10.04 -0.90 20.02
N GLY A 613 11.24 -1.49 19.97
CA GLY A 613 11.73 -2.40 21.02
C GLY A 613 12.40 -3.68 20.52
N HIS A 614 12.92 -4.48 21.46
CA HIS A 614 13.60 -5.76 21.19
C HIS A 614 12.63 -6.85 20.66
N THR A 615 11.40 -6.88 21.16
CA THR A 615 10.36 -7.85 20.78
C THR A 615 9.07 -7.11 20.38
N PRO A 616 9.05 -6.42 19.23
CA PRO A 616 7.91 -5.64 18.78
C PRO A 616 6.68 -6.54 18.60
N ARG A 617 5.56 -6.16 19.23
CA ARG A 617 4.24 -6.77 19.03
C ARG A 617 3.44 -5.88 18.10
N TYR A 618 3.16 -6.35 16.90
CA TYR A 618 2.44 -5.60 15.88
C TYR A 618 0.92 -5.77 16.00
N GLY A 619 0.45 -6.93 16.47
CA GLY A 619 -0.97 -7.24 16.68
C GLY A 619 -1.85 -7.13 15.43
N PHE A 620 -1.28 -7.09 14.23
CA PHE A 620 -1.96 -6.61 13.03
C PHE A 620 -2.57 -7.77 12.22
N THR A 621 -3.89 -7.73 12.04
CA THR A 621 -4.66 -8.71 11.26
C THR A 621 -5.17 -8.08 9.97
N SER A 622 -4.84 -8.69 8.82
CA SER A 622 -5.48 -8.37 7.54
C SER A 622 -6.54 -9.41 7.20
N LYS A 623 -7.68 -8.96 6.68
CA LYS A 623 -8.86 -9.77 6.34
C LYS A 623 -9.05 -9.79 4.82
N TYR A 624 -9.13 -10.97 4.22
CA TYR A 624 -9.24 -11.17 2.78
C TYR A 624 -10.49 -12.00 2.44
N VAL A 625 -11.52 -11.34 1.92
CA VAL A 625 -12.68 -12.03 1.32
C VAL A 625 -12.30 -12.50 -0.08
N MET A 626 -12.46 -13.79 -0.37
CA MET A 626 -12.07 -14.42 -1.64
C MET A 626 -13.09 -15.46 -2.09
N ARG A 627 -13.14 -15.72 -3.39
CA ARG A 627 -13.87 -16.86 -3.97
C ARG A 627 -12.93 -18.07 -4.06
N LEU A 628 -13.45 -19.26 -3.79
CA LEU A 628 -12.71 -20.51 -3.85
C LEU A 628 -12.55 -21.01 -5.30
N ASP A 629 -11.71 -20.31 -6.05
CA ASP A 629 -11.39 -20.60 -7.46
C ASP A 629 -10.12 -21.46 -7.59
N GLU A 630 -9.99 -22.19 -8.71
CA GLU A 630 -8.83 -23.08 -8.96
C GLU A 630 -7.48 -22.35 -8.89
N TYR A 631 -7.42 -21.09 -9.34
CA TYR A 631 -6.22 -20.24 -9.27
C TYR A 631 -5.78 -19.94 -7.83
N LEU A 632 -6.73 -19.82 -6.90
CA LEU A 632 -6.43 -19.62 -5.47
C LEU A 632 -5.88 -20.91 -4.85
N LEU A 633 -6.43 -22.07 -5.23
CA LEU A 633 -5.94 -23.37 -4.75
C LEU A 633 -4.53 -23.69 -5.28
N ASP A 634 -4.22 -23.34 -6.52
CA ASP A 634 -2.87 -23.45 -7.07
C ASP A 634 -1.88 -22.49 -6.38
N TYR A 635 -2.30 -21.25 -6.10
CA TYR A 635 -1.51 -20.30 -5.32
C TYR A 635 -1.26 -20.77 -3.88
N LEU A 636 -2.29 -21.23 -3.16
CA LEU A 636 -2.16 -21.73 -1.78
C LEU A 636 -1.25 -22.97 -1.69
N SER A 637 -1.23 -23.82 -2.71
CA SER A 637 -0.40 -25.03 -2.73
C SER A 637 1.06 -24.80 -3.18
N ARG A 638 1.30 -23.87 -4.12
CA ARG A 638 2.65 -23.61 -4.68
C ARG A 638 3.38 -22.41 -4.09
N CYS A 639 2.66 -21.40 -3.60
CA CYS A 639 3.25 -20.13 -3.19
C CYS A 639 3.41 -19.99 -1.67
N ALA A 640 4.12 -18.93 -1.29
CA ALA A 640 4.34 -18.54 0.10
C ALA A 640 4.29 -17.01 0.17
N VAL A 641 3.64 -16.47 1.21
CA VAL A 641 3.65 -15.02 1.44
C VAL A 641 5.05 -14.60 1.84
N LEU A 642 5.57 -13.57 1.16
CA LEU A 642 6.81 -12.90 1.53
C LEU A 642 6.48 -11.87 2.61
N VAL A 643 7.13 -11.97 3.76
CA VAL A 643 7.05 -10.95 4.82
C VAL A 643 8.44 -10.36 5.00
N GLU A 644 8.55 -9.05 4.82
CA GLU A 644 9.79 -8.30 4.97
C GLU A 644 9.74 -7.49 6.26
N LEU A 645 10.78 -7.61 7.10
CA LEU A 645 10.93 -6.81 8.31
C LEU A 645 11.85 -5.62 8.02
N HIS A 646 11.38 -4.40 8.32
CA HIS A 646 12.11 -3.16 8.11
C HIS A 646 12.32 -2.40 9.41
N GLN A 647 13.45 -1.70 9.53
CA GLN A 647 13.70 -0.66 10.52
C GLN A 647 13.28 0.70 9.93
N ALA A 648 12.50 1.47 10.68
CA ALA A 648 12.15 2.86 10.34
C ALA A 648 13.24 3.81 10.86
N LEU A 649 13.86 4.56 9.94
CA LEU A 649 14.92 5.54 10.18
C LEU A 649 14.40 6.96 9.86
N GLY A 650 13.34 7.36 10.57
CA GLY A 650 12.66 8.63 10.38
C GLY A 650 11.89 8.71 9.06
N LEU A 651 12.54 9.25 8.01
CA LEU A 651 11.97 9.38 6.66
C LEU A 651 12.41 8.24 5.71
N ASN A 652 13.43 7.46 6.09
CA ASN A 652 13.94 6.33 5.32
C ASN A 652 13.61 5.01 6.04
N TRP A 653 13.75 3.88 5.36
CA TRP A 653 13.67 2.55 5.98
C TRP A 653 14.82 1.65 5.49
N ARG A 654 15.19 0.64 6.29
CA ARG A 654 16.16 -0.41 5.95
C ARG A 654 15.53 -1.78 6.17
N THR A 655 15.49 -2.63 5.15
CA THR A 655 15.08 -4.03 5.29
C THR A 655 16.13 -4.80 6.09
N LEU A 656 15.71 -5.40 7.20
CA LEU A 656 16.56 -6.17 8.11
C LEU A 656 16.65 -7.64 7.69
N GLY A 657 15.53 -8.19 7.24
CA GLY A 657 15.41 -9.59 6.87
C GLY A 657 14.06 -9.92 6.27
N MET A 658 13.96 -11.12 5.71
CA MET A 658 12.77 -11.61 5.01
C MET A 658 12.42 -12.99 5.55
N CYS A 659 11.13 -13.31 5.68
CA CYS A 659 10.67 -14.68 5.87
C CYS A 659 9.60 -15.06 4.83
N ARG A 660 9.43 -16.36 4.64
CA ARG A 660 8.46 -16.93 3.68
C ARG A 660 7.47 -17.78 4.45
N LEU A 661 6.22 -17.35 4.50
CA LEU A 661 5.11 -18.05 5.14
C LEU A 661 4.50 -19.05 4.14
N PRO A 662 4.72 -20.37 4.30
CA PRO A 662 4.18 -21.38 3.40
C PRO A 662 2.67 -21.50 3.55
N LEU A 663 1.93 -21.40 2.43
CA LEU A 663 0.47 -21.42 2.45
C LEU A 663 -0.14 -22.83 2.43
N HIS A 664 0.63 -23.85 2.03
CA HIS A 664 0.14 -25.23 1.84
C HIS A 664 -0.44 -25.87 3.12
N LEU A 665 -0.09 -25.36 4.31
CA LEU A 665 -0.64 -25.82 5.59
C LEU A 665 -2.15 -25.55 5.69
N LEU A 666 -2.63 -24.46 5.07
CA LEU A 666 -4.06 -24.10 5.00
C LEU A 666 -4.88 -25.04 4.10
N HIS A 667 -4.22 -25.90 3.30
CA HIS A 667 -4.87 -26.94 2.51
C HIS A 667 -4.92 -28.30 3.23
N GLN A 668 -4.22 -28.44 4.37
CA GLN A 668 -4.16 -29.69 5.15
C GLN A 668 -4.91 -29.62 6.49
N GLN A 669 -5.26 -28.41 6.95
CA GLN A 669 -5.95 -28.18 8.21
C GLN A 669 -6.99 -27.06 8.07
N ASP A 670 -8.27 -27.42 8.19
CA ASP A 670 -9.37 -26.46 8.30
C ASP A 670 -9.33 -25.78 9.68
N GLY A 671 -8.63 -24.65 9.80
CA GLY A 671 -8.59 -23.89 11.05
C GLY A 671 -7.45 -22.87 11.18
N LYS A 672 -7.29 -22.35 12.40
CA LYS A 672 -6.33 -21.29 12.74
C LYS A 672 -4.90 -21.85 12.88
N VAL A 673 -4.15 -21.86 11.78
CA VAL A 673 -2.71 -22.19 11.79
C VAL A 673 -1.93 -21.08 12.50
N GLN A 674 -1.24 -21.43 13.60
CA GLN A 674 -0.32 -20.54 14.32
C GLN A 674 1.09 -21.12 14.32
N GLY A 675 2.11 -20.26 14.27
CA GLY A 675 3.51 -20.69 14.26
C GLY A 675 4.49 -19.53 14.35
N SER A 676 5.78 -19.82 14.21
CA SER A 676 6.85 -18.83 14.16
C SER A 676 7.88 -19.28 13.12
N ILE A 677 8.37 -18.33 12.32
CA ILE A 677 9.20 -18.59 11.14
C ILE A 677 10.49 -17.76 11.25
N PRO A 678 11.68 -18.34 11.00
CA PRO A 678 12.92 -17.59 11.04
C PRO A 678 12.95 -16.49 9.95
N LEU A 679 13.43 -15.32 10.34
CA LEU A 679 13.78 -14.23 9.44
C LEU A 679 15.21 -14.44 8.95
N VAL A 680 15.43 -14.33 7.64
CA VAL A 680 16.75 -14.45 7.00
C VAL A 680 17.29 -13.05 6.69
N GLY A 681 18.51 -12.75 7.14
CA GLY A 681 19.17 -11.47 6.92
C GLY A 681 19.48 -11.17 5.44
N THR A 682 19.21 -9.94 5.03
CA THR A 682 19.46 -9.43 3.66
C THR A 682 20.90 -8.95 3.43
N HIS A 683 21.69 -8.80 4.50
CA HIS A 683 23.10 -8.40 4.47
C HIS A 683 23.97 -9.51 5.08
N GLU A 684 25.22 -9.66 4.60
CA GLU A 684 26.22 -10.59 5.17
C GLU A 684 26.54 -10.30 6.66
N GLU A 685 26.23 -9.10 7.14
CA GLU A 685 26.36 -8.66 8.54
C GLU A 685 25.16 -9.07 9.43
N LEU A 686 24.12 -9.71 8.87
CA LEU A 686 22.83 -9.97 9.53
C LEU A 686 22.32 -11.42 9.36
N GLN A 687 23.16 -12.35 8.89
CA GLN A 687 22.82 -13.77 8.65
C GLN A 687 23.20 -14.68 9.83
#